data_AF-A0A2W4XWN2-F1
#
_entry.id   AF-A0A2W4XWN2-F1
#
_cell.length_a   1.000
_cell.length_b   1.000
_cell.length_c   1.000
_cell.angle_alpha   90.00
_cell.angle_beta   90.00
_cell.angle_gamma   90.00
#
_symmetry.space_group_name_H-M   'P 1'
#
loop_
_entity.id
_entity.type
_entity.pdbx_description
1 polymer ?
#
loop_
_entity_poly.entity_id
_entity_poly.type
_entity_poly.pdbx_seq_one_letter_code
_entity_poly.pdbx_strand_id
1 'polypeptide(L)'
;MLGSSVAAGVLLLATGAAAQQAPIIQPGAPGQASRSLEGADAARIADNRYSADDVKFMQDMILHHAQAVEMAKLVAERTNTQAVIDIAGRINASQADEITFMRGWLTERGETAPDPAQGHSMAGMDHSAHGADHASMDHSAHSTMPGMATMAQMSAMATASGPQFDRQFLERMIAHHEGAVEMVSNLFGRPGSAYDPVLFRFANDVTNEQQAEINRMSGLLRESAEDPRSTLKGDFRDAQQAASNMTLVATLPKPAGFFDPLNPAGLPPPIPRPGDEADTRSERTTRPESPAQYGRRSPFLSFANTDMAFKGDLLAVGNYHGFNLYRLGLGNEPQLISSIVCPGGQGDVSIVGDLLLMSVESNSGRVDCGRQGVGSEPTPERFRGLRIFDISNAAQPVQVGQVQTCRGSHTHTVVSQDPRTLVVYNSGTANVRSEEELAGCVVGAPGDANTALFSIDVIEIPIADPSRARIVDSPSVFADAATGRVAGLWAGGDHGEGTQTTSRTDQCHDITLFPSRNIAGGACSGNGILFDTSDPRAPKRLDAVTDNGFAYWHSATFNNDGTKVIFTDEWGGGGRPRCRVQDPKTWGANAVYDIIDNQLEFRSYYKLPAPQGDKENCVAHNGSIIPVPGRDLFVQAWYQGGISISDFTDSSNVREIAYFDRGPVNEEHGTMGGFWSVYWYDGLIYGTEIARGLDVLALTPSEHLTENEIAAARMADEGGTVNPQQQFPVKWPAHPVVAKAYLDQLARTDAMPLEMRTQITAVLDRAMPLVDGGARDAAVARSLRDLAAQVAVTGTDQTARRMAGLKETLTGIAARLG
;
A
#
# COMPACT_ATOMS: atom_id res chain seq x y z
N MET A 1 -72.95 34.88 -31.66
CA MET A 1 -71.74 34.75 -32.52
C MET A 1 -70.50 34.90 -31.63
N LEU A 2 -69.30 34.64 -32.16
CA LEU A 2 -68.06 34.40 -31.38
C LEU A 2 -67.42 35.68 -30.80
N GLY A 3 -66.48 35.48 -29.85
CA GLY A 3 -65.67 36.52 -29.17
C GLY A 3 -65.61 36.28 -27.65
N SER A 4 -64.79 35.38 -27.09
CA SER A 4 -63.31 35.27 -27.09
C SER A 4 -62.59 36.29 -26.18
N SER A 5 -62.07 35.83 -25.03
CA SER A 5 -60.82 36.34 -24.41
C SER A 5 -60.29 35.42 -23.30
N VAL A 6 -59.23 34.68 -23.64
CA VAL A 6 -58.00 34.38 -22.85
C VAL A 6 -58.10 34.25 -21.33
N ALA A 7 -57.77 33.06 -20.82
CA ALA A 7 -57.32 32.85 -19.44
C ALA A 7 -55.78 33.01 -19.33
N ALA A 8 -55.29 33.42 -18.16
CA ALA A 8 -53.86 33.61 -17.87
C ALA A 8 -53.44 32.82 -16.62
N GLY A 9 -52.14 32.51 -16.49
CA GLY A 9 -51.57 31.95 -15.25
C GLY A 9 -51.00 30.53 -15.34
N VAL A 10 -50.09 30.26 -16.28
CA VAL A 10 -49.16 29.12 -16.17
C VAL A 10 -47.76 29.68 -15.94
N LEU A 11 -47.14 29.32 -14.80
CA LEU A 11 -45.72 28.96 -14.63
C LEU A 11 -45.40 28.83 -13.13
N LEU A 12 -45.00 27.64 -12.66
CA LEU A 12 -44.12 27.44 -11.50
C LEU A 12 -43.68 25.97 -11.42
N LEU A 13 -42.42 25.76 -11.02
CA LEU A 13 -41.82 24.48 -10.59
C LEU A 13 -41.75 23.32 -11.60
N ALA A 14 -40.70 23.31 -12.45
CA ALA A 14 -40.17 22.08 -13.06
C ALA A 14 -38.68 22.17 -13.49
N THR A 15 -37.84 22.98 -12.82
CA THR A 15 -36.39 23.00 -13.09
C THR A 15 -35.67 21.90 -12.29
N GLY A 16 -35.90 20.64 -12.69
CA GLY A 16 -35.06 19.53 -12.25
C GLY A 16 -33.70 19.62 -12.93
N ALA A 17 -32.67 20.02 -12.18
CA ALA A 17 -31.30 19.96 -12.67
C ALA A 17 -30.88 18.49 -12.76
N ALA A 18 -30.84 17.94 -13.97
CA ALA A 18 -30.22 16.65 -14.22
C ALA A 18 -28.72 16.79 -13.98
N ALA A 19 -28.21 16.16 -12.91
CA ALA A 19 -26.77 16.03 -12.71
C ALA A 19 -26.20 15.21 -13.87
N GLN A 20 -25.52 15.88 -14.80
CA GLN A 20 -24.99 15.25 -15.99
C GLN A 20 -23.81 14.36 -15.59
N GLN A 21 -24.03 13.05 -15.59
CA GLN A 21 -23.04 12.06 -15.20
C GLN A 21 -21.78 12.21 -16.08
N ALA A 22 -20.60 12.17 -15.45
CA ALA A 22 -19.33 12.28 -16.16
C ALA A 22 -19.19 11.15 -17.19
N PRO A 23 -18.66 11.42 -18.40
CA PRO A 23 -18.55 10.42 -19.44
C PRO A 23 -17.60 9.28 -19.05
N ILE A 24 -18.07 8.05 -19.20
CA ILE A 24 -17.23 6.85 -19.21
C ILE A 24 -16.67 6.72 -20.64
N ILE A 25 -15.34 6.73 -20.77
CA ILE A 25 -14.61 6.73 -22.03
C ILE A 25 -13.78 5.46 -22.14
N GLN A 26 -13.84 4.76 -23.27
CA GLN A 26 -12.82 3.79 -23.65
C GLN A 26 -11.96 4.39 -24.78
N PRO A 27 -10.65 4.54 -24.59
CA PRO A 27 -9.75 4.89 -25.68
C PRO A 27 -9.68 3.79 -26.75
N GLY A 28 -9.12 4.14 -27.91
CA GLY A 28 -8.69 3.16 -28.91
C GLY A 28 -7.19 2.88 -28.83
N ALA A 29 -6.67 2.17 -29.83
CA ALA A 29 -5.23 2.03 -30.03
C ALA A 29 -4.55 3.41 -30.30
N PRO A 30 -3.22 3.53 -30.17
CA PRO A 30 -2.52 4.81 -30.35
C PRO A 30 -2.94 5.59 -31.61
N GLY A 31 -3.37 6.85 -31.41
CA GLY A 31 -3.86 7.74 -32.46
C GLY A 31 -5.31 7.52 -32.91
N GLN A 32 -6.05 6.57 -32.32
CA GLN A 32 -7.46 6.32 -32.62
C GLN A 32 -8.40 7.07 -31.67
N ALA A 33 -9.56 7.49 -32.19
CA ALA A 33 -10.54 8.26 -31.42
C ALA A 33 -11.21 7.43 -30.31
N SER A 34 -11.28 8.00 -29.11
CA SER A 34 -11.91 7.40 -27.93
C SER A 34 -13.45 7.43 -28.01
N ARG A 35 -14.10 6.36 -27.56
CA ARG A 35 -15.56 6.17 -27.58
C ARG A 35 -16.17 6.25 -26.17
N SER A 36 -17.40 6.74 -26.06
CA SER A 36 -18.16 6.63 -24.81
C SER A 36 -18.66 5.20 -24.58
N LEU A 37 -18.82 4.81 -23.30
CA LEU A 37 -19.46 3.56 -22.88
C LEU A 37 -20.74 3.85 -22.07
N GLU A 38 -21.76 3.03 -22.27
CA GLU A 38 -22.92 2.95 -21.37
C GLU A 38 -22.63 1.97 -20.22
N GLY A 39 -23.16 2.26 -19.03
CA GLY A 39 -22.68 1.68 -17.76
C GLY A 39 -23.03 0.22 -17.45
N ALA A 40 -23.61 -0.55 -18.37
CA ALA A 40 -24.06 -1.93 -18.13
C ALA A 40 -23.65 -2.88 -19.28
N ASP A 41 -22.65 -3.75 -19.03
CA ASP A 41 -22.47 -5.09 -19.64
C ASP A 41 -21.09 -5.73 -19.27
N ALA A 42 -21.08 -6.80 -18.44
CA ALA A 42 -19.96 -7.76 -18.20
C ALA A 42 -20.37 -8.95 -17.27
N ALA A 43 -20.02 -10.24 -17.54
CA ALA A 43 -20.27 -11.39 -16.62
C ALA A 43 -19.62 -12.79 -16.96
N ARG A 44 -19.20 -13.57 -15.92
CA ARG A 44 -19.19 -15.08 -15.73
C ARG A 44 -18.30 -16.01 -16.64
N ILE A 45 -17.92 -17.31 -16.41
CA ILE A 45 -18.10 -18.42 -15.40
C ILE A 45 -16.84 -19.39 -15.34
N ALA A 46 -16.89 -20.49 -14.55
CA ALA A 46 -16.12 -21.78 -14.55
C ALA A 46 -14.76 -21.89 -13.76
N ASP A 47 -14.28 -22.99 -13.10
CA ASP A 47 -14.66 -24.44 -12.87
C ASP A 47 -13.96 -25.50 -13.79
N ASN A 48 -13.56 -26.77 -13.47
CA ASN A 48 -13.78 -27.77 -12.37
C ASN A 48 -12.66 -28.91 -12.26
N ARG A 49 -12.65 -29.69 -11.15
CA ARG A 49 -12.07 -31.07 -10.85
C ARG A 49 -10.64 -31.25 -10.24
N TYR A 50 -10.52 -32.30 -9.41
CA TYR A 50 -9.58 -32.49 -8.27
C TYR A 50 -8.23 -33.23 -8.57
N SER A 51 -7.23 -33.18 -7.67
CA SER A 51 -5.82 -33.59 -7.95
C SER A 51 -5.13 -34.42 -6.84
N ALA A 52 -3.84 -34.72 -7.02
CA ALA A 52 -3.01 -35.46 -6.05
C ALA A 52 -2.57 -34.62 -4.83
N ASP A 53 -2.61 -33.29 -4.93
CA ASP A 53 -2.26 -32.40 -3.82
C ASP A 53 -3.23 -32.52 -2.63
N ASP A 54 -4.46 -32.92 -2.94
CA ASP A 54 -5.55 -33.20 -2.02
C ASP A 54 -5.20 -34.31 -1.03
N VAL A 55 -4.53 -35.37 -1.52
CA VAL A 55 -4.06 -36.48 -0.70
C VAL A 55 -2.98 -36.00 0.27
N LYS A 56 -1.99 -35.24 -0.22
CA LYS A 56 -0.89 -34.74 0.62
C LYS A 56 -1.39 -33.80 1.71
N PHE A 57 -2.28 -32.85 1.38
CA PHE A 57 -2.86 -31.93 2.35
C PHE A 57 -3.55 -32.67 3.51
N MET A 58 -4.35 -33.70 3.19
CA MET A 58 -5.05 -34.50 4.21
C MET A 58 -4.10 -35.33 5.08
N GLN A 59 -2.92 -35.68 4.58
CA GLN A 59 -1.87 -36.36 5.35
C GLN A 59 -1.12 -35.37 6.27
N ASP A 60 -0.70 -34.22 5.74
CA ASP A 60 0.01 -33.18 6.48
C ASP A 60 -0.85 -32.65 7.65
N MET A 61 -2.11 -32.32 7.38
CA MET A 61 -3.02 -31.68 8.34
C MET A 61 -3.39 -32.59 9.53
N ILE A 62 -3.38 -33.93 9.37
CA ILE A 62 -3.53 -34.87 10.49
C ILE A 62 -2.41 -34.70 11.54
N LEU A 63 -1.19 -34.45 11.08
CA LEU A 63 -0.03 -34.26 11.96
C LEU A 63 0.02 -32.85 12.56
N HIS A 64 -0.50 -31.85 11.84
CA HIS A 64 -0.65 -30.48 12.30
C HIS A 64 -1.64 -30.40 13.48
N HIS A 65 -2.89 -30.85 13.27
CA HIS A 65 -3.94 -30.88 14.28
C HIS A 65 -3.55 -31.64 15.57
N ALA A 66 -2.67 -32.64 15.46
CA ALA A 66 -2.19 -33.40 16.62
C ALA A 66 -1.44 -32.53 17.63
N GLN A 67 -0.72 -31.49 17.17
CA GLN A 67 0.01 -30.58 18.06
C GLN A 67 -0.91 -29.53 18.71
N ALA A 68 -1.96 -29.05 18.03
CA ALA A 68 -2.98 -28.20 18.67
C ALA A 68 -3.62 -28.92 19.89
N VAL A 69 -3.91 -30.21 19.71
CA VAL A 69 -4.45 -31.11 20.75
C VAL A 69 -3.43 -31.41 21.85
N GLU A 70 -2.12 -31.27 21.62
CA GLU A 70 -1.11 -31.32 22.69
C GLU A 70 -1.05 -29.99 23.47
N MET A 71 -0.98 -28.86 22.77
CA MET A 71 -0.93 -27.52 23.39
C MET A 71 -2.18 -27.24 24.25
N ALA A 72 -3.37 -27.61 23.77
CA ALA A 72 -4.62 -27.41 24.50
C ALA A 72 -4.67 -28.17 25.85
N LYS A 73 -4.01 -29.33 25.96
CA LYS A 73 -3.97 -30.13 27.21
C LYS A 73 -3.18 -29.45 28.33
N LEU A 74 -2.24 -28.57 28.01
CA LEU A 74 -1.47 -27.84 29.02
C LEU A 74 -2.34 -26.86 29.83
N VAL A 75 -3.43 -26.33 29.25
CA VAL A 75 -4.16 -25.18 29.78
C VAL A 75 -4.79 -25.45 31.16
N ALA A 76 -5.34 -26.65 31.37
CA ALA A 76 -6.10 -27.01 32.57
C ALA A 76 -5.29 -26.97 33.89
N GLU A 77 -3.96 -27.03 33.82
CA GLU A 77 -3.07 -26.98 34.99
C GLU A 77 -2.34 -25.64 35.16
N ARG A 78 -2.50 -24.69 34.23
CA ARG A 78 -1.58 -23.54 34.07
C ARG A 78 -2.23 -22.17 34.15
N THR A 79 -3.54 -22.09 33.98
CA THR A 79 -4.28 -20.83 34.08
C THR A 79 -5.66 -21.02 34.71
N ASN A 80 -6.21 -19.93 35.25
CA ASN A 80 -7.59 -19.78 35.68
C ASN A 80 -8.36 -18.73 34.83
N THR A 81 -7.76 -18.24 33.74
CA THR A 81 -8.39 -17.30 32.81
C THR A 81 -9.47 -18.01 31.99
N GLN A 82 -10.74 -17.83 32.36
CA GLN A 82 -11.87 -18.57 31.80
C GLN A 82 -11.93 -18.52 30.25
N ALA A 83 -11.65 -17.37 29.64
CA ALA A 83 -11.65 -17.24 28.18
C ALA A 83 -10.60 -18.11 27.48
N VAL A 84 -9.44 -18.32 28.12
CA VAL A 84 -8.37 -19.21 27.60
C VAL A 84 -8.76 -20.68 27.77
N ILE A 85 -9.37 -21.03 28.91
CA ILE A 85 -9.92 -22.37 29.18
C ILE A 85 -11.03 -22.72 28.17
N ASP A 86 -11.95 -21.80 27.92
CA ASP A 86 -13.08 -21.97 26.99
C ASP A 86 -12.64 -22.11 25.52
N ILE A 87 -11.52 -21.49 25.13
CA ILE A 87 -10.92 -21.64 23.81
C ILE A 87 -10.19 -22.98 23.70
N ALA A 88 -9.35 -23.33 24.67
CA ALA A 88 -8.61 -24.59 24.68
C ALA A 88 -9.54 -25.83 24.68
N GLY A 89 -10.65 -25.76 25.41
CA GLY A 89 -11.68 -26.81 25.42
C GLY A 89 -12.40 -27.00 24.08
N ARG A 90 -12.47 -25.96 23.23
CA ARG A 90 -13.04 -26.06 21.87
C ARG A 90 -12.04 -26.67 20.90
N ILE A 91 -10.81 -26.12 20.86
CA ILE A 91 -9.69 -26.62 20.04
C ILE A 91 -9.49 -28.14 20.25
N ASN A 92 -9.44 -28.59 21.51
CA ASN A 92 -9.23 -30.01 21.82
C ASN A 92 -10.40 -30.91 21.35
N ALA A 93 -11.59 -30.37 21.11
CA ALA A 93 -12.74 -31.11 20.61
C ALA A 93 -12.79 -31.11 19.07
N SER A 94 -12.81 -29.92 18.42
CA SER A 94 -12.91 -29.81 16.95
C SER A 94 -11.77 -30.53 16.25
N GLN A 95 -10.52 -30.25 16.64
CA GLN A 95 -9.33 -30.82 16.01
C GLN A 95 -9.29 -32.37 16.08
N ALA A 96 -9.88 -32.97 17.13
CA ALA A 96 -9.93 -34.42 17.29
C ALA A 96 -10.98 -35.08 16.37
N ASP A 97 -12.12 -34.44 16.16
CA ASP A 97 -13.14 -34.88 15.20
C ASP A 97 -12.65 -34.67 13.75
N GLU A 98 -11.95 -33.58 13.47
CA GLU A 98 -11.32 -33.29 12.17
C GLU A 98 -10.23 -34.30 11.81
N ILE A 99 -9.35 -34.69 12.75
CA ILE A 99 -8.40 -35.82 12.57
C ILE A 99 -9.13 -37.10 12.17
N THR A 100 -10.26 -37.39 12.83
CA THR A 100 -11.06 -38.59 12.55
C THR A 100 -11.65 -38.55 11.14
N PHE A 101 -12.16 -37.40 10.71
CA PHE A 101 -12.63 -37.17 9.34
C PHE A 101 -11.52 -37.37 8.31
N MET A 102 -10.34 -36.76 8.49
CA MET A 102 -9.24 -36.82 7.51
C MET A 102 -8.75 -38.25 7.28
N ARG A 103 -8.61 -39.04 8.36
CA ARG A 103 -8.24 -40.46 8.28
C ARG A 103 -9.29 -41.27 7.52
N GLY A 104 -10.58 -40.97 7.70
CA GLY A 104 -11.68 -41.59 6.95
C GLY A 104 -11.60 -41.28 5.45
N TRP A 105 -11.50 -40.00 5.09
CA TRP A 105 -11.47 -39.54 3.69
C TRP A 105 -10.34 -40.18 2.87
N LEU A 106 -9.14 -40.30 3.46
CA LEU A 106 -7.99 -41.00 2.86
C LEU A 106 -8.27 -42.50 2.68
N THR A 107 -8.73 -43.16 3.75
CA THR A 107 -8.98 -44.62 3.75
C THR A 107 -10.05 -45.02 2.73
N GLU A 108 -11.12 -44.23 2.58
CA GLU A 108 -12.16 -44.43 1.56
C GLU A 108 -11.63 -44.41 0.11
N ARG A 109 -10.55 -43.66 -0.13
CA ARG A 109 -9.93 -43.47 -1.45
C ARG A 109 -8.75 -44.42 -1.70
N GLY A 110 -8.44 -45.30 -0.74
CA GLY A 110 -7.32 -46.24 -0.80
C GLY A 110 -5.96 -45.64 -0.44
N GLU A 111 -5.95 -44.40 0.07
CA GLU A 111 -4.74 -43.66 0.40
C GLU A 111 -4.27 -43.92 1.83
N THR A 112 -2.97 -43.72 2.08
CA THR A 112 -2.37 -43.97 3.39
C THR A 112 -2.69 -42.82 4.35
N ALA A 113 -3.32 -43.12 5.49
CA ALA A 113 -3.59 -42.17 6.56
C ALA A 113 -2.53 -42.27 7.68
N PRO A 114 -1.77 -41.20 7.96
CA PRO A 114 -0.75 -41.20 9.02
C PRO A 114 -1.37 -41.37 10.42
N ASP A 115 -0.52 -41.71 11.38
CA ASP A 115 -0.90 -41.93 12.77
C ASP A 115 -0.53 -40.71 13.64
N PRO A 116 -1.50 -40.02 14.26
CA PRO A 116 -1.24 -38.86 15.12
C PRO A 116 -0.26 -39.14 16.27
N ALA A 117 -0.21 -40.40 16.75
CA ALA A 117 0.72 -40.80 17.80
C ALA A 117 2.19 -40.89 17.35
N GLN A 118 2.46 -40.89 16.03
CA GLN A 118 3.80 -41.00 15.45
C GLN A 118 4.40 -39.64 15.06
N GLY A 119 3.64 -38.54 15.14
CA GLY A 119 4.13 -37.19 14.84
C GLY A 119 5.30 -36.79 15.75
N HIS A 120 5.05 -36.71 17.06
CA HIS A 120 6.10 -36.47 18.08
C HIS A 120 5.80 -37.21 19.38
N SER A 121 6.33 -38.42 19.55
CA SER A 121 6.13 -39.22 20.76
C SER A 121 7.07 -38.79 21.90
N MET A 122 6.64 -37.82 22.73
CA MET A 122 7.36 -37.39 23.96
C MET A 122 7.49 -38.49 25.04
N ALA A 123 6.87 -39.66 24.85
CA ALA A 123 6.89 -40.81 25.76
C ALA A 123 8.18 -41.67 25.69
N GLY A 124 9.31 -41.09 25.26
CA GLY A 124 10.53 -41.79 24.86
C GLY A 124 11.70 -41.81 25.88
N MET A 125 11.45 -41.67 27.19
CA MET A 125 12.50 -41.78 28.22
C MET A 125 12.46 -43.12 28.98
N ASP A 126 13.10 -44.14 28.42
CA ASP A 126 13.66 -45.25 29.22
C ASP A 126 14.97 -45.78 28.59
N HIS A 127 15.89 -46.28 29.42
CA HIS A 127 17.23 -46.73 29.04
C HIS A 127 17.34 -48.27 29.06
N SER A 128 16.96 -48.94 27.96
CA SER A 128 17.32 -50.36 27.75
C SER A 128 17.49 -50.72 26.26
N ALA A 129 18.19 -51.83 25.98
CA ALA A 129 18.98 -51.99 24.76
C ALA A 129 18.56 -53.14 23.82
N HIS A 130 19.21 -53.17 22.64
CA HIS A 130 19.35 -54.25 21.64
C HIS A 130 18.28 -54.36 20.52
N GLY A 131 18.75 -54.38 19.26
CA GLY A 131 18.21 -55.33 18.27
C GLY A 131 17.92 -54.87 16.83
N ALA A 132 18.96 -54.56 16.04
CA ALA A 132 19.07 -54.71 14.57
C ALA A 132 17.94 -54.26 13.59
N ASP A 133 18.39 -53.52 12.57
CA ASP A 133 17.92 -53.51 11.18
C ASP A 133 16.41 -53.35 10.85
N HIS A 134 16.01 -52.14 10.44
CA HIS A 134 15.31 -51.92 9.18
C HIS A 134 15.48 -50.47 8.68
N ALA A 135 15.07 -50.19 7.43
CA ALA A 135 15.48 -49.03 6.63
C ALA A 135 15.22 -47.64 7.26
N SER A 136 16.13 -46.70 7.00
CA SER A 136 16.02 -45.30 7.40
C SER A 136 14.89 -44.58 6.65
N MET A 137 13.82 -44.22 7.36
CA MET A 137 12.97 -43.09 6.97
C MET A 137 13.52 -41.80 7.55
N ASP A 138 13.31 -40.69 6.85
CA ASP A 138 13.84 -39.37 7.20
C ASP A 138 12.92 -38.68 8.23
N HIS A 139 13.37 -38.62 9.49
CA HIS A 139 12.64 -37.95 10.56
C HIS A 139 12.71 -36.41 10.54
N SER A 140 13.42 -35.78 9.60
CA SER A 140 13.55 -34.31 9.54
C SER A 140 12.32 -33.58 8.98
N ALA A 141 11.43 -34.28 8.26
CA ALA A 141 10.34 -33.67 7.49
C ALA A 141 9.10 -33.23 8.32
N HIS A 142 9.05 -33.54 9.62
CA HIS A 142 7.86 -33.25 10.45
C HIS A 142 7.89 -31.87 11.12
N SER A 143 9.07 -31.29 11.34
CA SER A 143 9.26 -29.97 11.96
C SER A 143 9.18 -28.79 10.99
N THR A 144 8.65 -29.00 9.77
CA THR A 144 8.69 -28.03 8.66
C THR A 144 7.31 -27.62 8.12
N MET A 145 6.22 -27.93 8.83
CA MET A 145 4.88 -27.43 8.48
C MET A 145 4.65 -26.02 9.05
N PRO A 146 3.97 -25.10 8.33
CA PRO A 146 3.69 -23.75 8.82
C PRO A 146 3.00 -23.72 10.21
N GLY A 147 3.38 -22.75 11.04
CA GLY A 147 2.76 -22.50 12.34
C GLY A 147 3.11 -23.47 13.48
N MET A 148 3.72 -24.62 13.20
CA MET A 148 4.08 -25.61 14.23
C MET A 148 5.02 -25.02 15.29
N ALA A 149 4.68 -25.23 16.57
CA ALA A 149 5.52 -24.89 17.70
C ALA A 149 6.72 -25.83 17.78
N THR A 150 7.92 -25.27 17.99
CA THR A 150 9.14 -26.06 18.16
C THR A 150 9.18 -26.74 19.54
N MET A 151 9.97 -27.81 19.69
CA MET A 151 10.15 -28.48 20.99
C MET A 151 10.59 -27.52 22.11
N ALA A 152 11.38 -26.50 21.78
CA ALA A 152 11.80 -25.46 22.73
C ALA A 152 10.62 -24.55 23.16
N GLN A 153 9.73 -24.20 22.23
CA GLN A 153 8.52 -23.41 22.52
C GLN A 153 7.49 -24.22 23.31
N MET A 154 7.30 -25.50 22.97
CA MET A 154 6.46 -26.44 23.73
C MET A 154 6.98 -26.62 25.16
N SER A 155 8.30 -26.78 25.33
CA SER A 155 8.93 -26.89 26.66
C SER A 155 8.79 -25.59 27.47
N ALA A 156 9.01 -24.41 26.86
CA ALA A 156 8.81 -23.12 27.52
C ALA A 156 7.37 -22.95 28.02
N MET A 157 6.39 -23.20 27.16
CA MET A 157 4.96 -23.12 27.48
C MET A 157 4.56 -24.12 28.58
N ALA A 158 5.10 -25.35 28.56
CA ALA A 158 4.90 -26.34 29.62
C ALA A 158 5.55 -25.97 30.97
N THR A 159 6.38 -24.92 31.04
CA THR A 159 6.95 -24.39 32.29
C THR A 159 6.33 -23.06 32.75
N ALA A 160 5.54 -22.39 31.90
CA ALA A 160 4.87 -21.13 32.23
C ALA A 160 3.56 -21.36 33.02
N SER A 161 3.11 -20.32 33.74
CA SER A 161 1.78 -20.26 34.39
C SER A 161 1.20 -18.83 34.39
N GLY A 162 -0.11 -18.70 34.58
CA GLY A 162 -0.82 -17.41 34.68
C GLY A 162 -0.73 -16.55 33.41
N PRO A 163 -0.71 -15.20 33.50
CA PRO A 163 -0.69 -14.33 32.33
C PRO A 163 0.47 -14.56 31.35
N GLN A 164 1.61 -15.08 31.83
CA GLN A 164 2.73 -15.46 30.97
C GLN A 164 2.46 -16.75 30.17
N PHE A 165 1.71 -17.70 30.76
CA PHE A 165 1.18 -18.86 30.04
C PHE A 165 0.07 -18.44 29.09
N ASP A 166 -0.90 -17.63 29.52
CA ASP A 166 -2.00 -17.14 28.68
C ASP A 166 -1.47 -16.49 27.40
N ARG A 167 -0.48 -15.58 27.54
CA ARG A 167 0.17 -14.95 26.38
C ARG A 167 0.90 -15.96 25.49
N GLN A 168 1.68 -16.89 26.05
CA GLN A 168 2.37 -17.90 25.23
C GLN A 168 1.40 -18.84 24.51
N PHE A 169 0.36 -19.31 25.19
CA PHE A 169 -0.67 -20.15 24.61
C PHE A 169 -1.40 -19.43 23.48
N LEU A 170 -1.85 -18.19 23.70
CA LEU A 170 -2.52 -17.40 22.65
C LEU A 170 -1.59 -17.13 21.47
N GLU A 171 -0.35 -16.66 21.69
CA GLU A 171 0.61 -16.42 20.60
C GLU A 171 0.93 -17.69 19.79
N ARG A 172 1.18 -18.83 20.46
CA ARG A 172 1.55 -20.09 19.76
C ARG A 172 0.35 -20.73 19.08
N MET A 173 -0.83 -20.70 19.69
CA MET A 173 -2.05 -21.24 19.08
C MET A 173 -2.54 -20.38 17.92
N ILE A 174 -2.42 -19.04 17.98
CA ILE A 174 -2.63 -18.17 16.81
C ILE A 174 -1.66 -18.54 15.69
N ALA A 175 -0.35 -18.61 15.95
CA ALA A 175 0.63 -18.96 14.93
C ALA A 175 0.39 -20.35 14.32
N HIS A 176 -0.02 -21.31 15.14
CA HIS A 176 -0.41 -22.66 14.72
C HIS A 176 -1.63 -22.62 13.79
N HIS A 177 -2.73 -22.02 14.21
CA HIS A 177 -3.94 -21.87 13.40
C HIS A 177 -3.70 -21.09 12.11
N GLU A 178 -2.86 -20.05 12.12
CA GLU A 178 -2.41 -19.33 10.91
C GLU A 178 -1.64 -20.26 9.97
N GLY A 179 -0.83 -21.17 10.50
CA GLY A 179 -0.18 -22.24 9.74
C GLY A 179 -1.16 -23.21 9.08
N ALA A 180 -2.23 -23.61 9.79
CA ALA A 180 -3.30 -24.41 9.19
C ALA A 180 -4.01 -23.65 8.06
N VAL A 181 -4.33 -22.36 8.25
CA VAL A 181 -4.92 -21.51 7.20
C VAL A 181 -3.95 -21.31 6.02
N GLU A 182 -2.64 -21.22 6.25
CA GLU A 182 -1.64 -21.17 5.18
C GLU A 182 -1.50 -22.50 4.43
N MET A 183 -1.51 -23.65 5.12
CA MET A 183 -1.57 -24.97 4.48
C MET A 183 -2.83 -25.14 3.62
N VAL A 184 -3.97 -24.65 4.10
CA VAL A 184 -5.25 -24.61 3.39
C VAL A 184 -5.22 -23.63 2.21
N SER A 185 -4.59 -22.46 2.33
CA SER A 185 -4.42 -21.52 1.21
C SER A 185 -3.46 -22.06 0.14
N ASN A 186 -2.39 -22.75 0.56
CA ASN A 186 -1.43 -23.46 -0.28
C ASN A 186 -2.05 -24.65 -1.01
N LEU A 187 -3.14 -25.24 -0.50
CA LEU A 187 -3.96 -26.18 -1.24
C LEU A 187 -4.57 -25.47 -2.47
N PHE A 188 -5.48 -24.51 -2.30
CA PHE A 188 -6.11 -23.78 -3.45
C PHE A 188 -5.14 -22.91 -4.27
N GLY A 189 -3.87 -22.81 -3.88
CA GLY A 189 -2.81 -22.27 -4.73
C GLY A 189 -2.45 -23.19 -5.91
N ARG A 190 -2.79 -24.48 -5.84
CA ARG A 190 -2.37 -25.50 -6.82
C ARG A 190 -3.44 -25.73 -7.90
N PRO A 191 -3.09 -25.66 -9.19
CA PRO A 191 -4.02 -25.96 -10.27
C PRO A 191 -4.56 -27.39 -10.16
N GLY A 192 -5.89 -27.52 -10.13
CA GLY A 192 -6.57 -28.81 -10.03
C GLY A 192 -6.81 -29.33 -8.61
N SER A 193 -6.36 -28.68 -7.53
CA SER A 193 -6.63 -29.18 -6.17
C SER A 193 -8.04 -28.83 -5.65
N ALA A 194 -8.57 -29.70 -4.80
CA ALA A 194 -9.64 -29.45 -3.85
C ALA A 194 -11.01 -29.11 -4.45
N TYR A 195 -11.32 -29.78 -5.56
CA TYR A 195 -12.65 -29.78 -6.18
C TYR A 195 -13.50 -31.00 -5.78
N ASP A 196 -12.99 -31.93 -4.96
CA ASP A 196 -13.85 -32.92 -4.26
C ASP A 196 -14.76 -32.13 -3.30
N PRO A 197 -16.11 -32.14 -3.45
CA PRO A 197 -16.99 -31.26 -2.67
C PRO A 197 -17.05 -31.56 -1.17
N VAL A 198 -16.50 -32.69 -0.73
CA VAL A 198 -16.39 -33.08 0.68
C VAL A 198 -15.06 -32.55 1.25
N LEU A 199 -13.95 -32.65 0.51
CA LEU A 199 -12.70 -31.98 0.85
C LEU A 199 -12.82 -30.44 0.81
N PHE A 200 -13.47 -29.90 -0.23
CA PHE A 200 -13.70 -28.46 -0.36
C PHE A 200 -14.59 -27.93 0.77
N ARG A 201 -15.46 -28.76 1.36
CA ARG A 201 -16.19 -28.39 2.57
C ARG A 201 -15.30 -28.49 3.80
N PHE A 202 -14.67 -29.63 4.03
CA PHE A 202 -13.78 -29.83 5.18
C PHE A 202 -12.70 -28.75 5.30
N ALA A 203 -11.94 -28.47 4.24
CA ALA A 203 -10.92 -27.42 4.29
C ALA A 203 -11.54 -26.01 4.41
N ASN A 204 -12.83 -25.82 4.16
CA ASN A 204 -13.55 -24.55 4.39
C ASN A 204 -13.90 -24.45 5.86
N ASP A 205 -14.41 -25.53 6.44
CA ASP A 205 -14.69 -25.66 7.86
C ASP A 205 -13.39 -25.44 8.66
N VAL A 206 -12.27 -26.08 8.29
CA VAL A 206 -10.92 -25.76 8.83
C VAL A 206 -10.57 -24.27 8.68
N THR A 207 -10.81 -23.64 7.52
CA THR A 207 -10.54 -22.18 7.39
C THR A 207 -11.40 -21.38 8.35
N ASN A 208 -12.70 -21.68 8.40
CA ASN A 208 -13.70 -20.90 9.11
C ASN A 208 -13.58 -21.07 10.63
N GLU A 209 -13.33 -22.28 11.12
CA GLU A 209 -13.15 -22.56 12.55
C GLU A 209 -11.80 -22.06 13.05
N GLN A 210 -10.70 -22.36 12.35
CA GLN A 210 -9.36 -21.86 12.72
C GLN A 210 -9.33 -20.33 12.69
N GLN A 211 -9.91 -19.69 11.66
CA GLN A 211 -10.03 -18.23 11.61
C GLN A 211 -10.96 -17.69 12.70
N ALA A 212 -12.10 -18.33 13.00
CA ALA A 212 -12.97 -17.91 14.09
C ALA A 212 -12.30 -18.05 15.47
N GLU A 213 -11.29 -18.90 15.61
CA GLU A 213 -10.47 -19.01 16.82
C GLU A 213 -9.29 -18.02 16.83
N ILE A 214 -8.64 -17.76 15.68
CA ILE A 214 -7.70 -16.62 15.53
C ILE A 214 -8.40 -15.30 15.87
N ASN A 215 -9.63 -15.06 15.36
CA ASN A 215 -10.46 -13.90 15.70
C ASN A 215 -10.57 -13.73 17.23
N ARG A 216 -10.94 -14.82 17.95
CA ARG A 216 -11.15 -14.82 19.42
C ARG A 216 -9.86 -14.58 20.18
N MET A 217 -8.80 -15.32 19.85
CA MET A 217 -7.50 -15.21 20.52
C MET A 217 -6.86 -13.84 20.27
N SER A 218 -6.96 -13.31 19.05
CA SER A 218 -6.49 -11.97 18.69
C SER A 218 -7.35 -10.87 19.31
N GLY A 219 -8.64 -11.12 19.56
CA GLY A 219 -9.49 -10.24 20.36
C GLY A 219 -8.98 -10.10 21.81
N LEU A 220 -8.70 -11.22 22.47
CA LEU A 220 -8.14 -11.24 23.84
C LEU A 220 -6.76 -10.54 23.93
N LEU A 221 -5.97 -10.53 22.85
CA LEU A 221 -4.74 -9.74 22.77
C LEU A 221 -5.03 -8.25 22.52
N ARG A 222 -5.96 -7.90 21.62
CA ARG A 222 -6.31 -6.49 21.29
C ARG A 222 -7.00 -5.74 22.43
N GLU A 223 -7.79 -6.41 23.27
CA GLU A 223 -8.40 -5.80 24.47
C GLU A 223 -7.36 -5.32 25.52
N SER A 224 -6.07 -5.63 25.32
CA SER A 224 -4.95 -5.10 26.13
C SER A 224 -4.20 -3.90 25.51
N ALA A 225 -4.62 -3.41 24.33
CA ALA A 225 -4.01 -2.27 23.64
C ALA A 225 -4.76 -0.95 23.91
N GLU A 226 -4.02 0.15 24.08
CA GLU A 226 -4.58 1.47 24.46
C GLU A 226 -4.90 2.40 23.27
N ASP A 227 -4.59 2.00 22.02
CA ASP A 227 -4.89 2.82 20.83
C ASP A 227 -6.34 2.60 20.33
N PRO A 228 -7.14 3.66 20.11
CA PRO A 228 -8.54 3.53 19.70
C PRO A 228 -8.75 2.88 18.33
N ARG A 229 -7.74 2.85 17.46
CA ARG A 229 -7.81 2.20 16.13
C ARG A 229 -8.01 0.69 16.26
N SER A 230 -7.36 0.07 17.25
CA SER A 230 -7.35 -1.39 17.51
C SER A 230 -8.73 -2.06 17.66
N THR A 231 -9.78 -1.26 17.86
CA THR A 231 -11.16 -1.72 18.14
C THR A 231 -12.22 -1.17 17.18
N LEU A 232 -11.82 -0.55 16.06
CA LEU A 232 -12.76 0.01 15.08
C LEU A 232 -13.59 -1.09 14.40
N LYS A 233 -14.92 -0.93 14.42
CA LYS A 233 -15.84 -1.82 13.71
C LYS A 233 -15.82 -1.62 12.20
N GLY A 234 -15.95 -2.73 11.49
CA GLY A 234 -15.85 -2.78 10.03
C GLY A 234 -17.18 -2.65 9.31
N ASP A 235 -17.15 -1.95 8.18
CA ASP A 235 -18.17 -1.96 7.13
C ASP A 235 -17.56 -1.37 5.84
N PHE A 236 -18.18 -1.63 4.68
CA PHE A 236 -17.71 -1.05 3.43
C PHE A 236 -17.85 0.48 3.38
N ARG A 237 -18.93 1.05 3.94
CA ARG A 237 -19.26 2.49 3.89
C ARG A 237 -19.26 3.15 5.26
N ASP A 238 -19.91 2.50 6.22
CA ASP A 238 -20.23 3.07 7.53
C ASP A 238 -19.29 2.56 8.64
N ALA A 239 -18.07 2.15 8.27
CA ALA A 239 -17.03 1.71 9.20
C ALA A 239 -16.76 2.79 10.25
N GLN A 240 -16.48 2.34 11.48
CA GLN A 240 -16.05 3.26 12.53
C GLN A 240 -14.70 3.87 12.16
N GLN A 241 -14.52 5.14 12.55
CA GLN A 241 -13.37 5.95 12.16
C GLN A 241 -12.72 6.54 13.40
N ALA A 242 -11.39 6.59 13.43
CA ALA A 242 -10.62 7.32 14.43
C ALA A 242 -9.77 8.39 13.74
N ALA A 243 -9.70 9.58 14.32
CA ALA A 243 -8.91 10.69 13.79
C ALA A 243 -8.22 11.45 14.91
N SER A 244 -6.98 11.87 14.67
CA SER A 244 -6.20 12.72 15.56
C SER A 244 -5.50 13.80 14.73
N ASN A 245 -5.67 15.07 15.13
CA ASN A 245 -5.05 16.26 14.53
C ASN A 245 -5.32 16.46 13.01
N MET A 246 -6.35 15.80 12.48
CA MET A 246 -6.90 16.02 11.15
C MET A 246 -8.41 15.75 11.13
N THR A 247 -9.09 16.25 10.10
CA THR A 247 -10.50 15.94 9.81
C THR A 247 -10.64 15.40 8.39
N LEU A 248 -11.55 14.44 8.22
CA LEU A 248 -12.11 14.10 6.91
C LEU A 248 -12.92 15.31 6.41
N VAL A 249 -12.77 15.64 5.13
CA VAL A 249 -13.42 16.79 4.45
C VAL A 249 -14.40 16.31 3.40
N ALA A 250 -14.02 15.29 2.62
CA ALA A 250 -14.88 14.63 1.65
C ALA A 250 -14.50 13.14 1.47
N THR A 251 -15.48 12.31 1.12
CA THR A 251 -15.31 10.92 0.68
C THR A 251 -16.10 10.72 -0.60
N LEU A 252 -15.42 10.31 -1.68
CA LEU A 252 -15.99 10.10 -2.99
C LEU A 252 -15.93 8.60 -3.32
N PRO A 253 -17.06 7.93 -3.60
CA PRO A 253 -17.05 6.52 -3.97
C PRO A 253 -16.39 6.30 -5.34
N LYS A 254 -15.89 5.09 -5.60
CA LYS A 254 -15.38 4.73 -6.95
C LYS A 254 -16.46 4.97 -8.02
N PRO A 255 -16.13 5.58 -9.17
CA PRO A 255 -17.12 5.92 -10.20
C PRO A 255 -17.57 4.69 -11.01
N ALA A 256 -18.64 4.86 -11.79
CA ALA A 256 -19.20 3.78 -12.61
C ALA A 256 -18.16 3.22 -13.60
N GLY A 257 -18.06 1.90 -13.67
CA GLY A 257 -17.02 1.20 -14.44
C GLY A 257 -15.70 0.98 -13.68
N PHE A 258 -15.60 1.41 -12.41
CA PHE A 258 -14.45 1.23 -11.52
C PHE A 258 -14.79 0.44 -10.24
N PHE A 259 -15.87 -0.34 -10.28
CA PHE A 259 -16.26 -1.35 -9.28
C PHE A 259 -17.26 -2.34 -9.91
N ASP A 260 -17.48 -3.50 -9.29
CA ASP A 260 -18.60 -4.40 -9.60
C ASP A 260 -19.86 -3.92 -8.85
N PRO A 261 -20.95 -3.52 -9.52
CA PRO A 261 -22.18 -3.09 -8.85
C PRO A 261 -22.88 -4.17 -8.02
N LEU A 262 -22.59 -5.44 -8.26
CA LEU A 262 -23.10 -6.58 -7.48
C LEU A 262 -22.15 -6.97 -6.33
N ASN A 263 -20.91 -6.49 -6.34
CA ASN A 263 -19.91 -6.77 -5.32
C ASN A 263 -18.97 -5.55 -5.10
N PRO A 264 -19.50 -4.40 -4.65
CA PRO A 264 -18.73 -3.15 -4.64
C PRO A 264 -17.59 -3.15 -3.61
N ALA A 265 -17.70 -3.99 -2.57
CA ALA A 265 -16.68 -4.18 -1.54
C ALA A 265 -15.61 -5.21 -1.92
N GLY A 266 -15.74 -5.93 -3.05
CA GLY A 266 -14.78 -6.95 -3.46
C GLY A 266 -14.76 -8.18 -2.54
N LEU A 267 -15.89 -8.56 -1.95
CA LEU A 267 -16.03 -9.76 -1.13
C LEU A 267 -15.80 -11.05 -1.95
N PRO A 268 -15.52 -12.20 -1.31
CA PRO A 268 -15.46 -13.47 -2.02
C PRO A 268 -16.82 -13.82 -2.66
N PRO A 269 -16.85 -14.36 -3.90
CA PRO A 269 -18.10 -14.61 -4.62
C PRO A 269 -18.93 -15.72 -3.94
N PRO A 270 -20.28 -15.62 -3.91
CA PRO A 270 -21.13 -16.64 -3.30
C PRO A 270 -21.05 -17.98 -4.04
N ILE A 271 -20.99 -19.08 -3.29
CA ILE A 271 -21.04 -20.45 -3.80
C ILE A 271 -22.48 -20.74 -4.29
N PRO A 272 -22.70 -21.15 -5.55
CA PRO A 272 -24.03 -21.50 -6.05
C PRO A 272 -24.65 -22.65 -5.26
N ARG A 273 -25.97 -22.60 -5.03
CA ARG A 273 -26.64 -23.68 -4.29
C ARG A 273 -26.84 -24.90 -5.20
N PRO A 274 -26.72 -26.14 -4.70
CA PRO A 274 -27.02 -27.33 -5.48
C PRO A 274 -28.48 -27.35 -5.99
N GLY A 275 -28.68 -27.00 -7.26
CA GLY A 275 -29.99 -26.94 -7.93
C GLY A 275 -30.24 -25.69 -8.77
N ASP A 276 -29.49 -24.59 -8.57
CA ASP A 276 -29.79 -23.28 -9.18
C ASP A 276 -29.54 -23.20 -10.71
N GLU A 277 -28.98 -24.25 -11.36
CA GLU A 277 -28.65 -24.23 -12.79
C GLU A 277 -29.77 -24.67 -13.75
N ALA A 278 -30.93 -25.11 -13.24
CA ALA A 278 -31.92 -25.81 -14.09
C ALA A 278 -33.40 -25.60 -13.76
N ASP A 279 -33.89 -24.36 -13.63
CA ASP A 279 -35.29 -24.08 -14.03
C ASP A 279 -35.54 -22.64 -14.52
N THR A 280 -35.99 -22.51 -15.77
CA THR A 280 -36.55 -21.27 -16.32
C THR A 280 -38.07 -21.38 -16.57
N ARG A 281 -38.85 -21.96 -15.63
CA ARG A 281 -40.29 -21.70 -15.35
C ARG A 281 -40.81 -22.56 -14.17
N SER A 282 -40.86 -22.01 -12.94
CA SER A 282 -41.92 -22.38 -11.98
C SER A 282 -42.12 -21.35 -10.85
N GLU A 283 -43.13 -21.58 -10.00
CA GLU A 283 -43.65 -20.63 -9.02
C GLU A 283 -42.86 -20.57 -7.69
N ARG A 284 -42.93 -19.42 -7.02
CA ARG A 284 -42.33 -19.22 -5.69
C ARG A 284 -43.00 -20.12 -4.64
N THR A 285 -42.22 -20.99 -4.00
CA THR A 285 -42.55 -21.53 -2.67
C THR A 285 -41.52 -21.05 -1.64
N THR A 286 -41.98 -20.45 -0.55
CA THR A 286 -41.11 -19.89 0.49
C THR A 286 -40.55 -20.99 1.40
N ARG A 287 -39.28 -21.34 1.21
CA ARG A 287 -38.49 -22.05 2.22
C ARG A 287 -37.75 -21.03 3.10
N PRO A 288 -37.48 -21.32 4.39
CA PRO A 288 -36.60 -20.48 5.20
C PRO A 288 -35.21 -20.40 4.57
N GLU A 289 -34.61 -19.22 4.55
CA GLU A 289 -33.28 -19.02 3.98
C GLU A 289 -32.20 -19.50 4.96
N SER A 290 -31.35 -20.42 4.51
CA SER A 290 -30.04 -20.64 5.11
C SER A 290 -29.06 -19.56 4.60
N PRO A 291 -28.07 -19.13 5.41
CA PRO A 291 -27.06 -18.17 4.96
C PRO A 291 -26.39 -18.58 3.64
N ALA A 292 -26.02 -17.60 2.83
CA ALA A 292 -25.21 -17.83 1.64
C ALA A 292 -23.80 -18.29 2.07
N GLN A 293 -23.29 -19.36 1.47
CA GLN A 293 -21.89 -19.75 1.63
C GLN A 293 -21.06 -18.93 0.63
N TYR A 294 -19.96 -18.33 1.08
CA TYR A 294 -19.06 -17.55 0.22
C TYR A 294 -17.82 -18.36 -0.16
N GLY A 295 -17.23 -18.02 -1.30
CA GLY A 295 -15.96 -18.57 -1.78
C GLY A 295 -14.77 -18.14 -0.93
N ARG A 296 -13.58 -18.64 -1.27
CA ARG A 296 -12.37 -18.49 -0.42
C ARG A 296 -11.48 -17.30 -0.77
N ARG A 297 -11.71 -16.65 -1.90
CA ARG A 297 -10.86 -15.57 -2.41
C ARG A 297 -11.73 -14.44 -2.95
N SER A 298 -11.53 -13.25 -2.39
CA SER A 298 -11.93 -11.98 -3.01
C SER A 298 -11.30 -11.80 -4.39
N PRO A 299 -11.91 -11.02 -5.30
CA PRO A 299 -11.28 -10.60 -6.55
C PRO A 299 -10.05 -9.71 -6.29
N PHE A 300 -8.88 -10.33 -6.10
CA PHE A 300 -7.65 -9.65 -5.68
C PHE A 300 -7.29 -8.50 -6.63
N LEU A 301 -7.23 -7.29 -6.06
CA LEU A 301 -6.97 -6.01 -6.74
C LEU A 301 -7.88 -5.70 -7.96
N SER A 302 -9.03 -6.36 -8.07
CA SER A 302 -10.02 -6.06 -9.12
C SER A 302 -10.60 -4.67 -8.93
N PHE A 303 -10.37 -3.78 -9.90
CA PHE A 303 -10.66 -2.34 -9.82
C PHE A 303 -10.03 -1.64 -8.59
N ALA A 304 -8.87 -2.09 -8.09
CA ALA A 304 -8.13 -1.35 -7.07
C ALA A 304 -7.73 0.04 -7.56
N ASN A 305 -7.98 1.07 -6.76
CA ASN A 305 -7.37 2.39 -6.95
C ASN A 305 -5.89 2.34 -6.61
N THR A 306 -5.07 3.12 -7.30
CA THR A 306 -3.61 3.12 -7.12
C THR A 306 -3.05 4.54 -6.88
N ASP A 307 -1.81 4.86 -7.28
CA ASP A 307 -1.21 6.20 -7.10
C ASP A 307 -1.97 7.31 -7.88
N MET A 308 -1.72 8.57 -7.54
CA MET A 308 -2.41 9.74 -8.11
C MET A 308 -1.46 10.90 -8.44
N ALA A 309 -1.80 11.71 -9.44
CA ALA A 309 -0.98 12.82 -9.92
C ALA A 309 -1.80 14.12 -10.07
N PHE A 310 -1.13 15.26 -9.90
CA PHE A 310 -1.75 16.59 -9.82
C PHE A 310 -1.10 17.57 -10.81
N LYS A 311 -1.91 18.44 -11.43
CA LYS A 311 -1.45 19.58 -12.26
C LYS A 311 -2.46 20.72 -12.17
N GLY A 312 -2.14 21.79 -11.43
CA GLY A 312 -3.05 22.92 -11.22
C GLY A 312 -4.37 22.47 -10.57
N ASP A 313 -5.50 22.68 -11.27
CA ASP A 313 -6.83 22.21 -10.84
C ASP A 313 -7.15 20.76 -11.25
N LEU A 314 -6.25 20.04 -11.94
CA LEU A 314 -6.46 18.67 -12.39
C LEU A 314 -5.85 17.65 -11.42
N LEU A 315 -6.64 16.65 -11.03
CA LEU A 315 -6.23 15.43 -10.32
C LEU A 315 -6.51 14.22 -11.21
N ALA A 316 -5.52 13.34 -11.41
CA ALA A 316 -5.67 12.03 -12.01
C ALA A 316 -5.49 10.93 -10.95
N VAL A 317 -6.44 10.00 -10.86
CA VAL A 317 -6.41 8.84 -9.95
C VAL A 317 -6.23 7.56 -10.78
N GLY A 318 -5.15 6.83 -10.51
CA GLY A 318 -4.84 5.53 -11.12
C GLY A 318 -5.74 4.40 -10.61
N ASN A 319 -5.91 3.36 -11.44
CA ASN A 319 -6.67 2.16 -11.09
C ASN A 319 -6.31 0.96 -12.00
N TYR A 320 -6.43 -0.26 -11.49
CA TYR A 320 -6.21 -1.50 -12.25
C TYR A 320 -7.03 -1.61 -13.56
N HIS A 321 -8.16 -0.90 -13.64
CA HIS A 321 -9.08 -0.88 -14.79
C HIS A 321 -8.92 0.35 -15.71
N GLY A 322 -8.07 1.32 -15.38
CA GLY A 322 -7.95 2.59 -16.12
C GLY A 322 -7.51 3.77 -15.24
N PHE A 323 -8.05 4.96 -15.48
CA PHE A 323 -7.87 6.10 -14.58
C PHE A 323 -9.08 7.03 -14.58
N ASN A 324 -9.19 7.88 -13.56
CA ASN A 324 -10.26 8.86 -13.42
C ASN A 324 -9.68 10.28 -13.31
N LEU A 325 -10.30 11.24 -13.99
CA LEU A 325 -9.88 12.65 -13.97
C LEU A 325 -10.88 13.49 -13.18
N TYR A 326 -10.39 14.30 -12.25
CA TYR A 326 -11.17 15.17 -11.39
C TYR A 326 -10.68 16.62 -11.47
N ARG A 327 -11.60 17.58 -11.31
CA ARG A 327 -11.31 18.99 -11.10
C ARG A 327 -11.34 19.31 -9.62
N LEU A 328 -10.24 19.81 -9.08
CA LEU A 328 -10.15 20.42 -7.77
C LEU A 328 -10.80 21.82 -7.79
N GLY A 329 -11.31 22.28 -6.65
CA GLY A 329 -11.99 23.57 -6.59
C GLY A 329 -12.37 24.02 -5.19
N LEU A 330 -12.88 25.25 -5.08
CA LEU A 330 -13.13 26.00 -3.84
C LEU A 330 -14.06 25.33 -2.81
N GLY A 331 -14.71 24.21 -3.15
CA GLY A 331 -15.53 23.41 -2.23
C GLY A 331 -14.76 22.30 -1.50
N ASN A 332 -13.45 22.13 -1.75
CA ASN A 332 -12.59 21.03 -1.29
C ASN A 332 -12.98 19.61 -1.77
N GLU A 333 -14.19 19.41 -2.31
CA GLU A 333 -14.66 18.15 -2.91
C GLU A 333 -14.33 18.09 -4.43
N PRO A 334 -13.46 17.16 -4.88
CA PRO A 334 -13.11 17.00 -6.30
C PRO A 334 -14.32 16.67 -7.18
N GLN A 335 -14.39 17.27 -8.37
CA GLN A 335 -15.51 17.10 -9.30
C GLN A 335 -15.08 16.21 -10.47
N LEU A 336 -15.68 15.02 -10.60
CA LEU A 336 -15.33 14.06 -11.65
C LEU A 336 -15.56 14.64 -13.06
N ILE A 337 -14.49 14.70 -13.86
CA ILE A 337 -14.49 15.16 -15.25
C ILE A 337 -14.82 14.00 -16.20
N SER A 338 -14.18 12.85 -16.00
CA SER A 338 -14.32 11.67 -16.87
C SER A 338 -13.73 10.40 -16.22
N SER A 339 -14.17 9.25 -16.72
CA SER A 339 -13.76 7.92 -16.26
C SER A 339 -13.21 7.11 -17.43
N ILE A 340 -11.88 6.92 -17.51
CA ILE A 340 -11.18 6.36 -18.67
C ILE A 340 -10.94 4.87 -18.43
N VAL A 341 -11.81 4.03 -18.98
CA VAL A 341 -11.68 2.56 -18.93
C VAL A 341 -10.64 2.10 -19.94
N CYS A 342 -9.50 1.62 -19.43
CA CYS A 342 -8.42 1.04 -20.21
C CYS A 342 -7.69 -0.03 -19.37
N PRO A 343 -8.22 -1.26 -19.29
CA PRO A 343 -7.75 -2.27 -18.34
C PRO A 343 -6.27 -2.62 -18.52
N GLY A 344 -5.60 -2.99 -17.42
CA GLY A 344 -4.17 -3.31 -17.47
C GLY A 344 -3.51 -3.83 -16.20
N GLY A 345 -4.12 -3.63 -15.02
CA GLY A 345 -3.44 -3.85 -13.74
C GLY A 345 -2.39 -2.77 -13.43
N GLN A 346 -2.10 -2.54 -12.16
CA GLN A 346 -1.48 -1.31 -11.67
C GLN A 346 -2.29 -0.09 -12.09
N GLY A 347 -1.82 0.69 -13.07
CA GLY A 347 -2.48 1.91 -13.50
C GLY A 347 -2.02 3.17 -12.79
N ASP A 348 -0.88 3.13 -12.10
CA ASP A 348 -0.22 4.32 -11.54
C ASP A 348 0.04 5.37 -12.62
N VAL A 349 -0.10 6.65 -12.26
CA VAL A 349 -0.15 7.77 -13.21
C VAL A 349 0.85 8.88 -12.92
N SER A 350 1.36 9.52 -13.98
CA SER A 350 2.06 10.80 -13.91
C SER A 350 1.50 11.77 -14.96
N ILE A 351 1.47 13.06 -14.65
CA ILE A 351 1.09 14.14 -15.58
C ILE A 351 2.34 14.95 -15.96
N VAL A 352 2.53 15.18 -17.27
CA VAL A 352 3.63 15.98 -17.80
C VAL A 352 3.14 16.86 -18.94
N GLY A 353 2.95 18.15 -18.67
CA GLY A 353 2.29 19.06 -19.61
C GLY A 353 0.86 18.57 -19.88
N ASP A 354 0.50 18.37 -21.15
CA ASP A 354 -0.81 17.84 -21.55
C ASP A 354 -0.78 16.33 -21.85
N LEU A 355 0.28 15.63 -21.43
CA LEU A 355 0.38 14.17 -21.46
C LEU A 355 0.11 13.56 -20.09
N LEU A 356 -0.56 12.42 -20.07
CA LEU A 356 -0.67 11.52 -18.92
C LEU A 356 0.02 10.19 -19.26
N LEU A 357 0.88 9.73 -18.36
CA LEU A 357 1.55 8.44 -18.40
C LEU A 357 0.80 7.47 -17.48
N MET A 358 0.73 6.19 -17.86
CA MET A 358 0.06 5.15 -17.07
C MET A 358 0.83 3.83 -17.11
N SER A 359 1.14 3.27 -15.94
CA SER A 359 1.73 1.93 -15.78
C SER A 359 0.75 0.81 -16.17
N VAL A 360 1.22 -0.23 -16.85
CA VAL A 360 0.46 -1.45 -17.16
C VAL A 360 1.31 -2.70 -16.97
N GLU A 361 0.93 -3.53 -16.00
CA GLU A 361 1.72 -4.73 -15.64
C GLU A 361 1.11 -6.04 -16.17
N SER A 362 -0.21 -6.19 -16.12
CA SER A 362 -0.88 -7.50 -16.24
C SER A 362 -1.14 -7.94 -17.68
N ASN A 363 -1.12 -9.26 -17.92
CA ASN A 363 -1.44 -9.87 -19.23
C ASN A 363 -2.86 -9.58 -19.75
N SER A 364 -3.76 -9.05 -18.92
CA SER A 364 -5.10 -8.56 -19.30
C SER A 364 -5.07 -7.25 -20.09
N GLY A 365 -3.96 -6.51 -20.04
CA GLY A 365 -3.79 -5.27 -20.77
C GLY A 365 -3.85 -5.47 -22.29
N ARG A 366 -4.52 -4.54 -22.97
CA ARG A 366 -4.61 -4.51 -24.43
C ARG A 366 -4.07 -3.21 -25.03
N VAL A 367 -3.59 -3.32 -26.27
CA VAL A 367 -3.16 -2.19 -27.12
C VAL A 367 -4.32 -1.23 -27.42
N ASP A 368 -5.56 -1.73 -27.47
CA ASP A 368 -6.78 -1.02 -27.88
C ASP A 368 -7.73 -0.62 -26.73
N CYS A 369 -7.24 -0.68 -25.48
CA CYS A 369 -8.04 -0.54 -24.25
C CYS A 369 -9.28 -1.47 -24.16
N GLY A 370 -9.32 -2.57 -24.92
CA GLY A 370 -10.46 -3.48 -24.96
C GLY A 370 -10.77 -4.15 -23.62
N ARG A 371 -12.08 -4.34 -23.35
CA ARG A 371 -12.58 -5.01 -22.13
C ARG A 371 -12.71 -6.54 -22.26
N GLN A 372 -12.57 -7.06 -23.48
CA GLN A 372 -12.75 -8.49 -23.81
C GLN A 372 -11.62 -9.42 -23.31
N GLY A 373 -10.63 -8.88 -22.60
CA GLY A 373 -9.46 -9.62 -22.11
C GLY A 373 -8.50 -10.04 -23.22
N VAL A 374 -7.52 -10.85 -22.82
CA VAL A 374 -6.55 -11.53 -23.70
C VAL A 374 -6.39 -12.95 -23.18
N GLY A 375 -6.26 -13.93 -24.08
CA GLY A 375 -6.01 -15.33 -23.71
C GLY A 375 -4.63 -15.56 -23.09
N SER A 376 -4.35 -16.80 -22.68
CA SER A 376 -3.05 -17.24 -22.14
C SER A 376 -1.91 -17.13 -23.14
N GLU A 377 -2.20 -17.36 -24.43
CA GLU A 377 -1.19 -17.37 -25.49
C GLU A 377 -0.70 -15.96 -25.85
N PRO A 378 0.55 -15.79 -26.32
CA PRO A 378 1.02 -14.54 -26.89
C PRO A 378 0.13 -14.06 -28.04
N THR A 379 -0.27 -12.78 -28.03
CA THR A 379 -0.99 -12.15 -29.14
C THR A 379 -0.47 -10.74 -29.40
N PRO A 380 -0.52 -10.21 -30.64
CA PRO A 380 -0.21 -8.81 -30.94
C PRO A 380 -1.15 -7.79 -30.26
N GLU A 381 -2.25 -8.25 -29.68
CA GLU A 381 -3.24 -7.41 -28.99
C GLU A 381 -2.87 -7.17 -27.52
N ARG A 382 -2.03 -8.04 -26.92
CA ARG A 382 -1.56 -7.95 -25.53
C ARG A 382 -0.67 -6.74 -25.31
N PHE A 383 -0.86 -6.02 -24.22
CA PHE A 383 -0.03 -4.88 -23.83
C PHE A 383 0.41 -4.95 -22.36
N ARG A 384 1.72 -4.76 -22.15
CA ARG A 384 2.36 -4.56 -20.84
C ARG A 384 3.52 -3.58 -21.04
N GLY A 385 3.62 -2.57 -20.18
CA GLY A 385 4.57 -1.47 -20.28
C GLY A 385 3.89 -0.12 -20.05
N LEU A 386 4.42 0.96 -20.61
CA LEU A 386 3.95 2.32 -20.34
C LEU A 386 2.95 2.80 -21.41
N ARG A 387 1.75 3.24 -21.03
CA ARG A 387 0.81 3.93 -21.93
C ARG A 387 0.99 5.45 -21.84
N ILE A 388 0.67 6.15 -22.93
CA ILE A 388 0.76 7.61 -23.04
C ILE A 388 -0.54 8.16 -23.63
N PHE A 389 -1.20 9.04 -22.90
CA PHE A 389 -2.46 9.68 -23.28
C PHE A 389 -2.29 11.19 -23.44
N ASP A 390 -2.96 11.77 -24.42
CA ASP A 390 -3.21 13.21 -24.51
C ASP A 390 -4.46 13.53 -23.66
N ILE A 391 -4.28 14.43 -22.70
CA ILE A 391 -5.31 14.90 -21.76
C ILE A 391 -5.63 16.40 -21.93
N SER A 392 -5.20 17.02 -23.03
CA SER A 392 -5.56 18.42 -23.39
C SER A 392 -7.08 18.63 -23.43
N ASN A 393 -7.84 17.58 -23.79
CA ASN A 393 -9.25 17.46 -23.48
C ASN A 393 -9.49 16.38 -22.41
N ALA A 394 -9.43 16.76 -21.14
CA ALA A 394 -9.68 15.88 -19.99
C ALA A 394 -11.09 15.22 -19.99
N ALA A 395 -12.06 15.70 -20.77
CA ALA A 395 -13.37 15.04 -20.90
C ALA A 395 -13.37 13.88 -21.92
N GLN A 396 -12.36 13.79 -22.80
CA GLN A 396 -12.21 12.71 -23.77
C GLN A 396 -10.71 12.47 -24.12
N PRO A 397 -9.90 11.95 -23.17
CA PRO A 397 -8.49 11.65 -23.44
C PRO A 397 -8.29 10.65 -24.57
N VAL A 398 -7.16 10.75 -25.28
CA VAL A 398 -6.81 9.90 -26.43
C VAL A 398 -5.48 9.21 -26.16
N GLN A 399 -5.38 7.90 -26.39
CA GLN A 399 -4.08 7.22 -26.34
C GLN A 399 -3.25 7.65 -27.55
N VAL A 400 -2.07 8.23 -27.32
CA VAL A 400 -1.19 8.80 -28.38
C VAL A 400 0.13 8.06 -28.51
N GLY A 401 0.52 7.28 -27.51
CA GLY A 401 1.72 6.45 -27.55
C GLY A 401 1.64 5.29 -26.56
N GLN A 402 2.54 4.31 -26.73
CA GLN A 402 2.72 3.21 -25.80
C GLN A 402 4.11 2.59 -25.98
N VAL A 403 4.69 2.02 -24.92
CA VAL A 403 5.97 1.31 -24.96
C VAL A 403 5.75 -0.08 -24.36
N GLN A 404 5.94 -1.13 -25.17
CA GLN A 404 5.97 -2.51 -24.67
C GLN A 404 7.32 -2.75 -23.99
N THR A 405 7.32 -3.38 -22.82
CA THR A 405 8.54 -3.72 -22.06
C THR A 405 8.58 -5.22 -21.77
N CYS A 406 9.74 -5.78 -21.41
CA CYS A 406 9.86 -7.23 -21.17
C CYS A 406 9.15 -7.73 -19.90
N ARG A 407 8.92 -6.85 -18.94
CA ARG A 407 8.31 -7.16 -17.63
C ARG A 407 7.04 -6.37 -17.32
N GLY A 408 6.59 -5.51 -18.23
CA GLY A 408 5.52 -4.55 -17.98
C GLY A 408 6.02 -3.27 -17.30
N SER A 409 5.06 -2.46 -16.86
CA SER A 409 5.29 -1.29 -16.04
C SER A 409 4.49 -1.47 -14.77
N HIS A 410 5.18 -1.52 -13.63
CA HIS A 410 4.58 -1.54 -12.32
C HIS A 410 4.41 -0.10 -11.83
N THR A 411 5.54 0.58 -11.65
CA THR A 411 5.61 2.05 -11.52
C THR A 411 6.48 2.67 -12.62
N HIS A 412 6.44 3.99 -12.73
CA HIS A 412 7.29 4.76 -13.61
C HIS A 412 7.62 6.13 -13.00
N THR A 413 8.85 6.62 -13.23
CA THR A 413 9.33 7.90 -12.69
C THR A 413 9.71 8.85 -13.80
N VAL A 414 9.15 10.07 -13.81
CA VAL A 414 9.55 11.13 -14.76
C VAL A 414 10.90 11.73 -14.33
N VAL A 415 11.96 11.38 -15.06
CA VAL A 415 13.36 11.68 -14.72
C VAL A 415 13.79 13.07 -15.18
N SER A 416 13.46 13.41 -16.42
CA SER A 416 13.75 14.73 -16.97
C SER A 416 12.79 15.11 -18.07
N GLN A 417 12.60 16.42 -18.23
CA GLN A 417 11.78 17.03 -19.27
C GLN A 417 12.59 18.16 -19.92
N ASP A 418 12.75 18.08 -21.24
CA ASP A 418 13.14 19.22 -22.08
C ASP A 418 11.99 19.56 -23.05
N PRO A 419 12.01 20.72 -23.76
CA PRO A 419 10.91 21.12 -24.65
C PRO A 419 10.65 20.20 -25.87
N ARG A 420 11.40 19.12 -26.05
CA ARG A 420 11.27 18.13 -27.13
C ARG A 420 10.99 16.73 -26.60
N THR A 421 11.50 16.40 -25.42
CA THR A 421 11.67 15.01 -24.96
C THR A 421 11.46 14.87 -23.45
N LEU A 422 10.79 13.79 -23.05
CA LEU A 422 10.77 13.28 -21.68
C LEU A 422 11.68 12.06 -21.58
N VAL A 423 12.34 11.89 -20.42
CA VAL A 423 12.99 10.64 -20.03
C VAL A 423 12.29 10.09 -18.80
N VAL A 424 11.94 8.81 -18.84
CA VAL A 424 11.17 8.10 -17.83
C VAL A 424 11.90 6.81 -17.45
N TYR A 425 12.08 6.54 -16.15
CA TYR A 425 12.49 5.20 -15.69
C TYR A 425 11.24 4.34 -15.51
N ASN A 426 11.30 3.09 -15.95
CA ASN A 426 10.23 2.11 -15.82
C ASN A 426 10.68 0.93 -14.95
N SER A 427 9.94 0.69 -13.87
CA SER A 427 10.08 -0.46 -12.98
C SER A 427 9.16 -1.58 -13.44
N GLY A 428 9.70 -2.73 -13.85
CA GLY A 428 8.90 -3.89 -14.25
C GLY A 428 9.08 -5.07 -13.28
N THR A 429 8.03 -5.42 -12.53
CA THR A 429 8.03 -6.48 -11.51
C THR A 429 7.53 -7.84 -12.04
N ALA A 430 6.52 -7.88 -12.90
CA ALA A 430 5.97 -9.14 -13.42
C ALA A 430 6.97 -9.96 -14.25
N ASN A 431 6.61 -11.22 -14.47
CA ASN A 431 7.40 -12.21 -15.20
C ASN A 431 7.85 -11.71 -16.58
N VAL A 432 9.11 -12.05 -16.91
CA VAL A 432 9.69 -11.82 -18.24
C VAL A 432 8.87 -12.56 -19.30
N ARG A 433 8.59 -11.87 -20.40
CA ARG A 433 7.90 -12.40 -21.59
C ARG A 433 8.72 -13.49 -22.29
N SER A 434 8.04 -14.37 -23.04
CA SER A 434 8.75 -15.22 -24.01
C SER A 434 9.23 -14.38 -25.19
N GLU A 435 10.30 -14.81 -25.85
CA GLU A 435 10.78 -14.15 -27.08
C GLU A 435 9.78 -14.23 -28.25
N GLU A 436 8.81 -15.15 -28.17
CA GLU A 436 7.66 -15.23 -29.08
C GLU A 436 6.63 -14.11 -28.85
N GLU A 437 6.49 -13.61 -27.61
CA GLU A 437 5.64 -12.45 -27.30
C GLU A 437 6.39 -11.13 -27.56
N LEU A 438 7.67 -11.05 -27.17
CA LEU A 438 8.52 -9.89 -27.41
C LEU A 438 9.99 -10.33 -27.50
N ALA A 439 10.56 -10.27 -28.71
CA ALA A 439 11.93 -10.70 -28.97
C ALA A 439 12.97 -9.92 -28.16
N GLY A 440 13.99 -10.62 -27.65
CA GLY A 440 15.01 -10.04 -26.75
C GLY A 440 14.64 -10.10 -25.26
N CYS A 441 13.42 -10.51 -24.90
CA CYS A 441 13.04 -10.77 -23.51
C CYS A 441 13.56 -12.12 -23.03
N VAL A 442 14.78 -12.12 -22.49
CA VAL A 442 15.49 -13.33 -22.06
C VAL A 442 15.54 -13.42 -20.54
N VAL A 443 15.26 -14.61 -20.00
CA VAL A 443 15.53 -14.98 -18.60
C VAL A 443 16.95 -15.55 -18.53
N GLY A 444 17.94 -14.66 -18.48
CA GLY A 444 19.34 -15.06 -18.33
C GLY A 444 19.61 -15.63 -16.92
N ALA A 445 20.58 -16.54 -16.82
CA ALA A 445 21.03 -17.05 -15.52
C ALA A 445 21.65 -15.92 -14.67
N PRO A 446 21.70 -16.02 -13.32
CA PRO A 446 22.29 -14.98 -12.48
C PRO A 446 23.77 -14.69 -12.80
N GLY A 447 24.04 -13.60 -13.53
CA GLY A 447 25.36 -13.26 -14.06
C GLY A 447 25.47 -13.25 -15.59
N ASP A 448 24.43 -13.65 -16.32
CA ASP A 448 24.25 -13.31 -17.73
C ASP A 448 24.10 -11.78 -17.88
N ALA A 449 24.59 -11.24 -18.99
CA ALA A 449 24.45 -9.83 -19.34
C ALA A 449 23.22 -9.55 -20.22
N ASN A 450 22.69 -10.57 -20.91
CA ASN A 450 21.53 -10.46 -21.79
C ASN A 450 20.27 -10.95 -21.06
N THR A 451 19.86 -10.23 -20.01
CA THR A 451 18.70 -10.61 -19.19
C THR A 451 17.79 -9.41 -18.92
N ALA A 452 16.48 -9.67 -18.89
CA ALA A 452 15.47 -8.66 -18.54
C ALA A 452 15.21 -8.55 -17.02
N LEU A 453 15.94 -9.32 -16.20
CA LEU A 453 16.06 -9.14 -14.76
C LEU A 453 17.29 -8.24 -14.46
N PHE A 454 17.38 -7.66 -13.27
CA PHE A 454 18.56 -6.87 -12.85
C PHE A 454 18.87 -5.67 -13.78
N SER A 455 17.83 -5.06 -14.34
CA SER A 455 17.88 -3.79 -15.07
C SER A 455 16.70 -2.90 -14.68
N ILE A 456 16.79 -1.61 -15.03
CA ILE A 456 15.63 -0.70 -15.10
C ILE A 456 15.53 -0.21 -16.54
N ASP A 457 14.32 0.01 -17.06
CA ASP A 457 14.16 0.46 -18.46
C ASP A 457 14.16 1.99 -18.53
N VAL A 458 15.04 2.57 -19.35
CA VAL A 458 15.08 4.02 -19.64
C VAL A 458 14.26 4.26 -20.91
N ILE A 459 13.11 4.91 -20.76
CA ILE A 459 12.18 5.24 -21.85
C ILE A 459 12.36 6.70 -22.27
N GLU A 460 12.48 6.94 -23.57
CA GLU A 460 12.48 8.27 -24.18
C GLU A 460 11.15 8.53 -24.90
N ILE A 461 10.46 9.62 -24.55
CA ILE A 461 9.17 10.03 -25.14
C ILE A 461 9.35 11.37 -25.86
N PRO A 462 9.26 11.43 -27.21
CA PRO A 462 9.22 12.71 -27.92
C PRO A 462 7.88 13.42 -27.68
N ILE A 463 7.89 14.63 -27.10
CA ILE A 463 6.67 15.38 -26.75
C ILE A 463 5.83 15.71 -28.00
N ALA A 464 6.50 16.03 -29.11
CA ALA A 464 5.85 16.37 -30.38
C ALA A 464 5.35 15.15 -31.18
N ASP A 465 5.73 13.92 -30.78
CA ASP A 465 5.30 12.66 -31.39
C ASP A 465 5.43 11.50 -30.38
N PRO A 466 4.50 11.39 -29.41
CA PRO A 466 4.59 10.36 -28.37
C PRO A 466 4.43 8.93 -28.91
N SER A 467 3.96 8.77 -30.15
CA SER A 467 3.87 7.47 -30.83
C SER A 467 5.25 6.83 -31.06
N ARG A 468 6.32 7.66 -31.05
CA ARG A 468 7.72 7.24 -31.20
C ARG A 468 8.45 7.02 -29.86
N ALA A 469 7.71 6.94 -28.76
CA ALA A 469 8.24 6.54 -27.47
C ALA A 469 8.88 5.14 -27.55
N ARG A 470 10.02 4.95 -26.86
CA ARG A 470 10.77 3.68 -26.88
C ARG A 470 11.73 3.58 -25.70
N ILE A 471 12.09 2.35 -25.33
CA ILE A 471 13.28 2.10 -24.50
C ILE A 471 14.52 2.57 -25.29
N VAL A 472 15.43 3.27 -24.64
CA VAL A 472 16.71 3.75 -25.21
C VAL A 472 17.94 3.16 -24.54
N ASP A 473 17.82 2.71 -23.30
CA ASP A 473 18.81 1.90 -22.57
C ASP A 473 18.09 1.07 -21.49
N SER A 474 18.71 0.00 -21.01
CA SER A 474 18.23 -0.82 -19.88
C SER A 474 19.39 -1.10 -18.90
N PRO A 475 19.93 -0.08 -18.20
CA PRO A 475 21.17 -0.17 -17.45
C PRO A 475 21.11 -1.19 -16.30
N SER A 476 22.18 -1.98 -16.17
CA SER A 476 22.37 -3.01 -15.14
C SER A 476 22.72 -2.42 -13.76
N VAL A 477 21.87 -1.55 -13.21
CA VAL A 477 22.14 -0.77 -11.98
C VAL A 477 22.39 -1.62 -10.71
N PHE A 478 22.01 -2.90 -10.76
CA PHE A 478 22.20 -3.89 -9.69
C PHE A 478 23.53 -4.66 -9.79
N ALA A 479 24.35 -4.38 -10.81
CA ALA A 479 25.62 -5.04 -11.01
C ALA A 479 26.60 -4.80 -9.85
N ASP A 480 27.48 -5.79 -9.62
CA ASP A 480 28.60 -5.63 -8.71
C ASP A 480 29.65 -4.69 -9.32
N ALA A 481 30.04 -3.66 -8.57
CA ALA A 481 30.87 -2.57 -9.07
C ALA A 481 32.33 -2.98 -9.35
N ALA A 482 32.80 -4.09 -8.78
CA ALA A 482 34.17 -4.58 -8.96
C ALA A 482 34.31 -5.63 -10.08
N THR A 483 33.29 -6.47 -10.27
CA THR A 483 33.32 -7.60 -11.21
C THR A 483 32.41 -7.43 -12.43
N GLY A 484 31.49 -6.46 -12.41
CA GLY A 484 30.47 -6.28 -13.46
C GLY A 484 29.38 -7.36 -13.46
N ARG A 485 29.36 -8.28 -12.47
CA ARG A 485 28.37 -9.36 -12.37
C ARG A 485 26.98 -8.76 -12.13
N VAL A 486 26.10 -8.87 -13.12
CA VAL A 486 24.79 -8.19 -13.19
C VAL A 486 23.88 -8.47 -11.99
N ALA A 487 23.83 -9.72 -11.50
CA ALA A 487 23.12 -10.08 -10.27
C ALA A 487 23.92 -9.73 -8.99
N GLY A 488 24.45 -8.51 -8.92
CA GLY A 488 25.52 -8.10 -8.01
C GLY A 488 25.13 -7.97 -6.54
N LEU A 489 23.88 -7.63 -6.28
CA LEU A 489 23.31 -7.31 -4.96
C LEU A 489 22.72 -8.56 -4.26
N TRP A 490 21.83 -8.36 -3.28
CA TRP A 490 21.32 -9.44 -2.42
C TRP A 490 20.62 -10.55 -3.22
N ALA A 491 21.01 -11.80 -2.94
CA ALA A 491 20.54 -12.98 -3.68
C ALA A 491 19.12 -13.43 -3.28
N GLY A 492 18.57 -12.88 -2.20
CA GLY A 492 17.37 -13.36 -1.52
C GLY A 492 17.68 -14.48 -0.51
N GLY A 493 16.90 -14.56 0.56
CA GLY A 493 17.03 -15.60 1.58
C GLY A 493 16.81 -15.11 3.01
N ASP A 494 17.12 -15.99 3.96
CA ASP A 494 17.09 -15.74 5.40
C ASP A 494 18.36 -15.01 5.88
N HIS A 495 18.21 -13.99 6.72
CA HIS A 495 19.34 -13.29 7.36
C HIS A 495 19.74 -13.90 8.73
N GLY A 496 19.02 -14.92 9.21
CA GLY A 496 19.29 -15.68 10.44
C GLY A 496 18.13 -15.66 11.45
N GLU A 497 18.31 -16.37 12.56
CA GLU A 497 17.29 -16.50 13.61
C GLU A 497 16.79 -15.13 14.12
N GLY A 498 15.48 -14.89 14.02
CA GLY A 498 14.84 -13.63 14.41
C GLY A 498 14.80 -12.54 13.33
N THR A 499 15.23 -12.83 12.10
CA THR A 499 15.18 -11.90 10.96
C THR A 499 14.05 -12.23 9.97
N GLN A 500 13.82 -11.33 9.01
CA GLN A 500 12.92 -11.59 7.88
C GLN A 500 13.62 -12.40 6.77
N THR A 501 12.84 -13.20 6.04
CA THR A 501 13.28 -13.72 4.73
C THR A 501 13.08 -12.62 3.69
N THR A 502 14.19 -12.07 3.20
CA THR A 502 14.20 -10.90 2.31
C THR A 502 14.28 -11.34 0.84
N SER A 503 13.56 -10.64 -0.02
CA SER A 503 13.47 -10.93 -1.46
C SER A 503 14.82 -10.78 -2.19
N ARG A 504 14.97 -11.43 -3.35
CA ARG A 504 16.12 -11.20 -4.24
C ARG A 504 16.06 -9.79 -4.83
N THR A 505 17.21 -9.15 -4.97
CA THR A 505 17.32 -7.83 -5.60
C THR A 505 17.48 -7.96 -7.11
N ASP A 506 16.35 -8.09 -7.83
CA ASP A 506 16.30 -8.23 -9.29
C ASP A 506 15.36 -7.23 -10.02
N GLN A 507 14.72 -6.33 -9.28
CA GLN A 507 14.02 -5.14 -9.79
C GLN A 507 13.94 -4.05 -8.72
N CYS A 508 13.74 -2.81 -9.17
CA CYS A 508 13.17 -1.77 -8.32
C CYS A 508 11.64 -1.84 -8.36
N HIS A 509 10.99 -1.53 -7.24
CA HIS A 509 9.55 -1.32 -7.16
C HIS A 509 9.30 0.15 -7.47
N ASP A 510 9.69 1.06 -6.57
CA ASP A 510 9.71 2.51 -6.81
C ASP A 510 11.12 3.05 -7.00
N ILE A 511 11.25 4.14 -7.75
CA ILE A 511 12.49 4.91 -7.88
C ILE A 511 12.16 6.39 -7.69
N THR A 512 12.22 6.89 -6.46
CA THR A 512 11.90 8.29 -6.17
C THR A 512 13.05 9.21 -6.55
N LEU A 513 12.76 10.29 -7.27
CA LEU A 513 13.74 11.22 -7.81
C LEU A 513 13.79 12.53 -7.01
N PHE A 514 15.00 13.06 -6.80
CA PHE A 514 15.24 14.38 -6.19
C PHE A 514 16.15 15.25 -7.09
N PRO A 515 15.62 15.92 -8.14
CA PRO A 515 16.41 16.51 -9.22
C PRO A 515 17.40 17.59 -8.79
N SER A 516 17.12 18.35 -7.73
CA SER A 516 17.97 19.47 -7.29
C SER A 516 19.34 19.04 -6.75
N ARG A 517 19.53 17.74 -6.48
CA ARG A 517 20.81 17.12 -6.10
C ARG A 517 21.32 16.10 -7.12
N ASN A 518 20.61 15.87 -8.23
CA ASN A 518 20.87 14.77 -9.18
C ASN A 518 20.92 13.38 -8.50
N ILE A 519 20.01 13.10 -7.57
CA ILE A 519 19.92 11.79 -6.91
C ILE A 519 18.54 11.15 -7.08
N ALA A 520 18.48 9.82 -6.94
CA ALA A 520 17.24 9.07 -6.78
C ALA A 520 17.39 7.95 -5.73
N GLY A 521 16.31 7.65 -5.01
CA GLY A 521 16.21 6.53 -4.07
C GLY A 521 15.42 5.40 -4.69
N GLY A 522 16.09 4.30 -5.04
CA GLY A 522 15.45 3.07 -5.47
C GLY A 522 15.08 2.21 -4.26
N ALA A 523 13.80 1.93 -4.09
CA ALA A 523 13.34 0.88 -3.20
C ALA A 523 13.18 -0.39 -4.04
N CYS A 524 14.08 -1.36 -3.84
CA CYS A 524 14.32 -2.39 -4.83
C CYS A 524 14.39 -3.80 -4.24
N SER A 525 13.22 -4.40 -4.01
CA SER A 525 13.01 -5.82 -3.66
C SER A 525 13.82 -6.35 -2.47
N GLY A 526 15.14 -6.56 -2.59
CA GLY A 526 16.04 -6.90 -1.49
C GLY A 526 17.00 -5.80 -1.01
N ASN A 527 17.00 -4.60 -1.62
CA ASN A 527 17.88 -3.49 -1.27
C ASN A 527 17.21 -2.11 -1.35
N GLY A 528 17.60 -1.21 -0.43
CA GLY A 528 17.49 0.23 -0.63
C GLY A 528 18.73 0.72 -1.38
N ILE A 529 18.56 1.53 -2.42
CA ILE A 529 19.65 1.94 -3.33
C ILE A 529 19.63 3.46 -3.50
N LEU A 530 20.79 4.10 -3.43
CA LEU A 530 20.96 5.50 -3.82
C LEU A 530 21.60 5.56 -5.22
N PHE A 531 21.00 6.33 -6.12
CA PHE A 531 21.46 6.53 -7.50
C PHE A 531 21.93 7.97 -7.74
N ASP A 532 22.98 8.12 -8.55
CA ASP A 532 23.34 9.34 -9.29
C ASP A 532 22.49 9.39 -10.57
N THR A 533 21.80 10.52 -10.78
CA THR A 533 20.97 10.81 -11.95
C THR A 533 21.47 12.03 -12.73
N SER A 534 22.75 12.41 -12.55
CA SER A 534 23.39 13.53 -13.28
C SER A 534 23.42 13.32 -14.79
N ASP A 535 23.34 12.07 -15.25
CA ASP A 535 22.87 11.72 -16.60
C ASP A 535 21.53 10.96 -16.49
N PRO A 536 20.39 11.61 -16.79
CA PRO A 536 19.07 10.97 -16.79
C PRO A 536 18.90 9.78 -17.73
N ARG A 537 19.85 9.52 -18.65
CA ARG A 537 19.82 8.34 -19.54
C ARG A 537 20.74 7.21 -19.08
N ALA A 538 21.64 7.45 -18.14
CA ALA A 538 22.62 6.48 -17.66
C ALA A 538 22.82 6.56 -16.12
N PRO A 539 21.78 6.30 -15.31
CA PRO A 539 21.84 6.31 -13.86
C PRO A 539 22.88 5.32 -13.31
N LYS A 540 23.51 5.68 -12.19
CA LYS A 540 24.56 4.87 -11.55
C LYS A 540 24.29 4.69 -10.07
N ARG A 541 24.59 3.51 -9.54
CA ARG A 541 24.51 3.25 -8.10
C ARG A 541 25.63 4.00 -7.35
N LEU A 542 25.25 4.87 -6.42
CA LEU A 542 26.14 5.53 -5.47
C LEU A 542 26.39 4.61 -4.27
N ASP A 543 25.31 4.09 -3.69
CA ASP A 543 25.33 3.24 -2.49
C ASP A 543 24.16 2.24 -2.49
N ALA A 544 24.22 1.18 -1.69
CA ALA A 544 23.10 0.28 -1.45
C ALA A 544 23.19 -0.43 -0.09
N VAL A 545 22.04 -0.51 0.60
CA VAL A 545 21.88 -1.09 1.92
C VAL A 545 20.95 -2.32 1.89
N THR A 546 21.19 -3.27 2.79
CA THR A 546 20.29 -4.38 3.13
C THR A 546 19.81 -4.20 4.57
N ASP A 547 18.60 -4.65 4.86
CA ASP A 547 17.97 -4.52 6.18
C ASP A 547 17.34 -5.86 6.56
N ASN A 548 17.64 -6.37 7.75
CA ASN A 548 17.18 -7.69 8.21
C ASN A 548 15.79 -7.66 8.87
N GLY A 549 15.21 -6.47 9.03
CA GLY A 549 13.80 -6.24 9.34
C GLY A 549 12.91 -6.11 8.10
N PHE A 550 13.47 -6.05 6.90
CA PHE A 550 12.70 -5.88 5.65
C PHE A 550 12.45 -7.21 4.92
N ALA A 551 11.24 -7.42 4.42
CA ALA A 551 10.90 -8.52 3.51
C ALA A 551 10.94 -8.09 2.03
N TYR A 552 10.43 -6.88 1.73
CA TYR A 552 10.37 -6.34 0.38
C TYR A 552 10.47 -4.81 0.39
N TRP A 553 11.54 -4.27 -0.21
CA TRP A 553 11.76 -2.83 -0.32
C TRP A 553 10.80 -2.22 -1.36
N HIS A 554 9.87 -1.40 -0.88
CA HIS A 554 8.70 -0.94 -1.62
C HIS A 554 8.87 0.47 -2.20
N SER A 555 8.97 1.49 -1.33
CA SER A 555 9.08 2.89 -1.76
C SER A 555 10.07 3.73 -0.94
N ALA A 556 10.45 4.86 -1.52
CA ALA A 556 11.45 5.79 -0.98
C ALA A 556 10.88 7.22 -0.95
N THR A 557 11.17 7.99 0.10
CA THR A 557 10.75 9.41 0.21
C THR A 557 11.85 10.25 0.84
N PHE A 558 12.28 11.29 0.15
CA PHE A 558 13.27 12.24 0.68
C PHE A 558 12.62 13.28 1.60
N ASN A 559 13.43 13.92 2.45
CA ASN A 559 13.04 15.18 3.08
C ASN A 559 13.22 16.38 2.11
N ASN A 560 12.62 17.53 2.43
CA ASN A 560 12.62 18.70 1.54
C ASN A 560 14.02 19.23 1.17
N ASP A 561 15.04 18.98 1.99
CA ASP A 561 16.42 19.38 1.69
C ASP A 561 17.17 18.37 0.80
N GLY A 562 16.67 17.14 0.63
CA GLY A 562 17.39 16.02 -0.01
C GLY A 562 18.56 15.48 0.82
N THR A 563 18.45 15.58 2.15
CA THR A 563 19.47 15.16 3.14
C THR A 563 19.15 13.87 3.87
N LYS A 564 17.92 13.37 3.74
CA LYS A 564 17.41 12.16 4.40
C LYS A 564 16.54 11.40 3.42
N VAL A 565 16.41 10.09 3.60
CA VAL A 565 15.44 9.25 2.91
C VAL A 565 14.78 8.27 3.88
N ILE A 566 13.46 8.12 3.76
CA ILE A 566 12.68 7.06 4.38
C ILE A 566 12.47 5.97 3.32
N PHE A 567 12.78 4.72 3.65
CA PHE A 567 12.39 3.54 2.88
C PHE A 567 11.27 2.77 3.58
N THR A 568 10.42 2.10 2.81
CA THR A 568 9.24 1.35 3.30
C THR A 568 9.34 -0.15 2.98
N ASP A 569 8.82 -1.00 3.88
CA ASP A 569 8.81 -2.46 3.76
C ASP A 569 7.38 -2.97 3.49
N GLU A 570 7.15 -3.58 2.32
CA GLU A 570 5.86 -4.22 2.00
C GLU A 570 5.74 -5.62 2.62
N TRP A 571 5.91 -5.71 3.94
CA TRP A 571 5.83 -7.00 4.62
C TRP A 571 4.48 -7.66 4.42
N GLY A 572 4.51 -8.85 3.82
CA GLY A 572 3.32 -9.64 3.52
C GLY A 572 2.75 -9.46 2.11
N GLY A 573 3.36 -8.61 1.26
CA GLY A 573 2.98 -8.44 -0.15
C GLY A 573 1.55 -7.95 -0.31
N GLY A 574 1.21 -6.88 0.42
CA GLY A 574 -0.07 -6.17 0.35
C GLY A 574 -1.25 -6.89 1.00
N GLY A 575 -1.33 -8.22 0.91
CA GLY A 575 -2.53 -8.99 1.22
C GLY A 575 -2.62 -9.59 2.63
N ARG A 576 -1.58 -9.49 3.47
CA ARG A 576 -1.53 -10.16 4.79
C ARG A 576 -1.68 -9.17 5.97
N PRO A 577 -2.31 -9.56 7.09
CA PRO A 577 -2.38 -8.72 8.29
C PRO A 577 -1.03 -8.74 9.03
N ARG A 578 -0.29 -7.62 8.99
CA ARG A 578 1.10 -7.51 9.51
C ARG A 578 1.34 -6.39 10.52
N CYS A 579 0.27 -5.81 11.04
CA CYS A 579 0.28 -4.82 12.13
C CYS A 579 -0.31 -5.37 13.44
N ARG A 580 -0.24 -6.68 13.69
CA ARG A 580 -0.94 -7.33 14.82
C ARG A 580 -0.17 -7.14 16.13
N VAL A 581 -0.83 -7.32 17.28
CA VAL A 581 -0.24 -7.15 18.62
C VAL A 581 1.00 -8.01 18.85
N GLN A 582 1.06 -9.20 18.23
CA GLN A 582 2.17 -10.16 18.29
C GLN A 582 3.30 -9.89 17.28
N ASP A 583 3.12 -8.99 16.32
CA ASP A 583 4.11 -8.75 15.25
C ASP A 583 5.28 -7.88 15.75
N PRO A 584 6.54 -8.17 15.36
CA PRO A 584 7.68 -7.33 15.73
C PRO A 584 7.52 -5.89 15.25
N LYS A 585 7.89 -4.92 16.11
CA LYS A 585 7.85 -3.49 15.77
C LYS A 585 8.88 -3.06 14.71
N THR A 586 9.83 -3.93 14.37
CA THR A 586 10.87 -3.72 13.35
C THR A 586 10.58 -4.42 12.02
N TRP A 587 9.53 -5.24 11.91
CA TRP A 587 9.14 -5.94 10.68
C TRP A 587 7.96 -5.22 10.03
N GLY A 588 7.96 -4.96 8.72
CA GLY A 588 6.96 -4.07 8.11
C GLY A 588 7.04 -2.64 8.68
N ALA A 589 8.25 -2.18 8.96
CA ALA A 589 8.55 -0.85 9.49
C ALA A 589 9.25 -0.01 8.41
N ASN A 590 9.01 1.28 8.39
CA ASN A 590 9.83 2.21 7.63
C ASN A 590 11.22 2.29 8.26
N ALA A 591 12.27 2.41 7.46
CA ALA A 591 13.64 2.67 7.91
C ALA A 591 14.11 4.06 7.45
N VAL A 592 14.69 4.83 8.36
CA VAL A 592 15.10 6.23 8.13
C VAL A 592 16.62 6.32 8.05
N TYR A 593 17.11 6.93 6.98
CA TYR A 593 18.53 7.13 6.70
C TYR A 593 18.84 8.62 6.51
N ASP A 594 19.96 9.07 7.07
CA ASP A 594 20.61 10.31 6.64
C ASP A 594 21.47 10.03 5.39
N ILE A 595 21.63 11.04 4.54
CA ILE A 595 22.49 10.97 3.34
C ILE A 595 23.73 11.82 3.59
N ILE A 596 24.86 11.16 3.86
CA ILE A 596 26.14 11.79 4.23
C ILE A 596 27.20 11.31 3.25
N ASP A 597 27.89 12.25 2.59
CA ASP A 597 28.91 11.99 1.55
C ASP A 597 28.47 10.95 0.48
N ASN A 598 27.19 11.00 0.10
CA ASN A 598 26.49 10.09 -0.82
C ASN A 598 26.35 8.62 -0.34
N GLN A 599 26.42 8.39 0.97
CA GLN A 599 26.15 7.10 1.63
C GLN A 599 24.89 7.17 2.49
N LEU A 600 24.25 6.01 2.69
CA LEU A 600 23.01 5.84 3.46
C LEU A 600 23.31 5.45 4.91
N GLU A 601 23.35 6.42 5.82
CA GLU A 601 23.53 6.16 7.25
C GLU A 601 22.19 5.88 7.95
N PHE A 602 21.95 4.63 8.36
CA PHE A 602 20.76 4.26 9.15
C PHE A 602 20.66 5.05 10.46
N ARG A 603 19.42 5.41 10.85
CA ARG A 603 19.12 6.15 12.08
C ARG A 603 18.07 5.50 12.96
N SER A 604 16.91 5.14 12.42
CA SER A 604 15.81 4.58 13.20
C SER A 604 14.78 3.82 12.34
N TYR A 605 13.93 3.05 13.01
CA TYR A 605 12.71 2.49 12.42
C TYR A 605 11.47 3.25 12.89
N TYR A 606 10.47 3.35 12.03
CA TYR A 606 9.12 3.79 12.36
C TYR A 606 8.09 2.80 11.84
N LYS A 607 7.27 2.24 12.73
CA LYS A 607 6.09 1.45 12.38
C LYS A 607 4.84 2.10 12.97
N LEU A 608 3.72 2.01 12.26
CA LEU A 608 2.40 2.42 12.73
C LEU A 608 2.17 1.94 14.18
N PRO A 609 1.84 2.84 15.14
CA PRO A 609 1.71 2.45 16.54
C PRO A 609 0.41 1.72 16.88
N ALA A 610 -0.52 1.59 15.92
CA ALA A 610 -1.83 0.95 16.05
C ALA A 610 -1.78 -0.56 15.77
N PRO A 611 -2.15 -1.42 16.74
CA PRO A 611 -2.27 -2.86 16.50
C PRO A 611 -3.62 -3.21 15.83
N GLN A 612 -3.57 -3.66 14.59
CA GLN A 612 -4.76 -4.06 13.82
C GLN A 612 -5.11 -5.55 13.96
N GLY A 613 -6.30 -5.92 13.49
CA GLY A 613 -6.81 -7.29 13.49
C GLY A 613 -6.30 -8.16 12.34
N ASP A 614 -6.82 -9.39 12.30
CA ASP A 614 -6.51 -10.43 11.30
C ASP A 614 -7.31 -10.30 10.00
N LYS A 615 -8.27 -9.36 9.94
CA LYS A 615 -9.05 -8.99 8.73
C LYS A 615 -8.42 -7.85 7.94
N GLU A 616 -7.47 -7.16 8.56
CA GLU A 616 -6.92 -5.88 8.13
C GLU A 616 -5.56 -6.14 7.48
N ASN A 617 -5.54 -6.24 6.16
CA ASN A 617 -4.28 -6.29 5.41
C ASN A 617 -3.52 -4.98 5.69
N CYS A 618 -2.45 -5.05 6.48
CA CYS A 618 -1.84 -3.86 7.07
C CYS A 618 -0.34 -3.83 6.86
N VAL A 619 0.10 -2.85 6.07
CA VAL A 619 1.45 -2.68 5.56
C VAL A 619 1.68 -1.22 5.14
N ALA A 620 2.94 -0.79 5.16
CA ALA A 620 3.37 0.52 4.70
C ALA A 620 3.23 0.68 3.18
N HIS A 621 2.75 1.84 2.71
CA HIS A 621 2.68 2.17 1.29
C HIS A 621 3.02 3.65 1.04
N ASN A 622 2.58 4.21 -0.10
CA ASN A 622 3.06 5.48 -0.65
C ASN A 622 2.55 6.74 0.07
N GLY A 623 3.34 7.80 -0.02
CA GLY A 623 3.22 9.00 0.81
C GLY A 623 3.92 10.22 0.22
N SER A 624 3.82 11.36 0.90
CA SER A 624 4.54 12.60 0.55
C SER A 624 5.06 13.34 1.77
N ILE A 625 6.00 14.25 1.57
CA ILE A 625 6.30 15.26 2.59
C ILE A 625 5.12 16.25 2.72
N ILE A 626 4.90 16.77 3.93
CA ILE A 626 4.07 17.95 4.18
C ILE A 626 5.02 19.15 4.37
N PRO A 627 4.92 20.21 3.55
CA PRO A 627 5.92 21.28 3.47
C PRO A 627 5.80 22.33 4.60
N VAL A 628 5.90 21.92 5.86
CA VAL A 628 6.02 22.85 7.00
C VAL A 628 7.46 23.41 7.07
N PRO A 629 7.67 24.74 7.06
CA PRO A 629 9.01 25.31 7.08
C PRO A 629 9.79 24.90 8.33
N GLY A 630 11.02 24.39 8.16
CA GLY A 630 11.88 23.97 9.26
C GLY A 630 11.51 22.64 9.93
N ARG A 631 10.72 21.78 9.26
CA ARG A 631 10.37 20.43 9.72
C ARG A 631 10.38 19.43 8.56
N ASP A 632 10.67 18.18 8.90
CA ASP A 632 10.52 17.04 8.00
C ASP A 632 9.31 16.23 8.47
N LEU A 633 8.19 16.34 7.75
CA LEU A 633 6.93 15.67 8.07
C LEU A 633 6.54 14.79 6.89
N PHE A 634 6.23 13.51 7.14
CA PHE A 634 5.84 12.54 6.11
C PHE A 634 4.42 12.04 6.37
N VAL A 635 3.50 12.29 5.44
CA VAL A 635 2.17 11.68 5.41
C VAL A 635 2.22 10.42 4.55
N GLN A 636 1.68 9.32 5.07
CA GLN A 636 1.85 8.00 4.49
C GLN A 636 0.55 7.20 4.51
N ALA A 637 0.28 6.50 3.41
CA ALA A 637 -0.73 5.45 3.33
C ALA A 637 -0.28 4.19 4.09
N TRP A 638 -1.19 3.62 4.87
CA TRP A 638 -1.09 2.26 5.39
C TRP A 638 -2.33 1.49 4.92
N TYR A 639 -2.13 0.34 4.26
CA TYR A 639 -3.24 -0.56 3.94
C TYR A 639 -3.96 -0.94 5.25
N GLN A 640 -5.30 -0.93 5.27
CA GLN A 640 -6.19 -1.02 6.45
C GLN A 640 -5.62 -0.60 7.84
N GLY A 641 -4.78 0.43 7.86
CA GLY A 641 -4.29 1.13 9.05
C GLY A 641 -4.26 2.65 8.85
N GLY A 642 -4.95 3.09 7.80
CA GLY A 642 -5.31 4.47 7.56
C GLY A 642 -4.19 5.33 6.98
N ILE A 643 -4.14 6.55 7.48
CA ILE A 643 -3.19 7.59 7.14
C ILE A 643 -2.43 7.92 8.41
N SER A 644 -1.10 7.83 8.37
CA SER A 644 -0.22 8.20 9.48
C SER A 644 0.63 9.39 9.05
N ILE A 645 0.75 10.41 9.91
CA ILE A 645 1.67 11.54 9.71
C ILE A 645 2.77 11.44 10.74
N SER A 646 4.00 11.27 10.28
CA SER A 646 5.19 11.15 11.10
C SER A 646 6.06 12.42 11.05
N ASP A 647 6.57 12.84 12.20
CA ASP A 647 7.58 13.89 12.34
C ASP A 647 8.95 13.24 12.42
N PHE A 648 9.73 13.33 11.35
CA PHE A 648 11.09 12.78 11.22
C PHE A 648 12.15 13.89 11.14
N THR A 649 11.81 15.08 11.65
CA THR A 649 12.74 16.21 11.76
C THR A 649 14.01 15.84 12.54
N ASP A 650 13.87 14.97 13.54
CA ASP A 650 14.98 14.18 14.09
C ASP A 650 14.91 12.76 13.51
N SER A 651 15.91 12.38 12.69
CA SER A 651 16.00 11.07 12.05
C SER A 651 16.12 9.91 13.05
N SER A 652 16.48 10.20 14.30
CA SER A 652 16.72 9.21 15.37
C SER A 652 15.49 8.99 16.27
N ASN A 653 14.47 9.84 16.14
CA ASN A 653 13.33 9.91 17.06
C ASN A 653 12.03 10.26 16.31
N VAL A 654 11.66 9.40 15.36
CA VAL A 654 10.44 9.55 14.57
C VAL A 654 9.21 9.22 15.42
N ARG A 655 8.16 10.03 15.28
CA ARG A 655 6.91 9.90 16.03
C ARG A 655 5.70 10.20 15.15
N GLU A 656 4.57 9.56 15.43
CA GLU A 656 3.28 9.96 14.88
C GLU A 656 2.86 11.32 15.48
N ILE A 657 2.25 12.19 14.68
CA ILE A 657 1.71 13.48 15.12
C ILE A 657 0.25 13.73 14.68
N ALA A 658 -0.28 12.92 13.78
CA ALA A 658 -1.68 12.93 13.35
C ALA A 658 -2.00 11.59 12.67
N TYR A 659 -3.26 11.18 12.71
CA TYR A 659 -3.75 10.03 11.95
C TYR A 659 -5.22 10.16 11.54
N PHE A 660 -5.63 9.39 10.54
CA PHE A 660 -7.02 9.07 10.24
C PHE A 660 -7.11 7.61 9.83
N ASP A 661 -8.03 6.85 10.41
CA ASP A 661 -8.16 5.42 10.16
C ASP A 661 -9.63 4.97 10.16
N ARG A 662 -9.91 3.84 9.51
CA ARG A 662 -11.23 3.20 9.48
C ARG A 662 -11.10 1.70 9.75
N GLY A 663 -12.04 1.16 10.50
CA GLY A 663 -12.19 -0.29 10.68
C GLY A 663 -12.37 -1.04 9.35
N PRO A 664 -12.29 -2.38 9.39
CA PRO A 664 -12.07 -3.19 8.19
C PRO A 664 -13.18 -3.03 7.14
N VAL A 665 -12.85 -3.31 5.88
CA VAL A 665 -13.84 -3.36 4.79
C VAL A 665 -14.94 -4.39 5.08
N ASN A 666 -14.65 -5.44 5.86
CA ASN A 666 -15.62 -6.41 6.36
C ASN A 666 -15.13 -7.08 7.67
N GLU A 667 -16.02 -7.30 8.64
CA GLU A 667 -15.65 -7.90 9.95
C GLU A 667 -15.40 -9.42 9.90
N GLU A 668 -15.94 -10.13 8.91
CA GLU A 668 -15.89 -11.59 8.82
C GLU A 668 -14.78 -12.07 7.86
N HIS A 669 -14.65 -11.41 6.70
CA HIS A 669 -13.79 -11.79 5.58
C HIS A 669 -12.65 -10.79 5.35
N GLY A 670 -11.39 -11.27 5.45
CA GLY A 670 -10.22 -10.49 5.06
C GLY A 670 -10.31 -10.06 3.59
N THR A 671 -10.34 -8.75 3.37
CA THR A 671 -10.64 -8.11 2.08
C THR A 671 -9.64 -6.98 1.84
N MET A 672 -9.13 -6.83 0.63
CA MET A 672 -8.12 -5.80 0.30
C MET A 672 -8.71 -4.39 0.45
N GLY A 673 -8.11 -3.53 1.27
CA GLY A 673 -8.64 -2.19 1.55
C GLY A 673 -7.65 -1.21 2.19
N GLY A 674 -8.16 -0.06 2.63
CA GLY A 674 -7.35 1.05 3.12
C GLY A 674 -6.69 1.83 1.97
N PHE A 675 -5.75 2.70 2.31
CA PHE A 675 -5.16 3.63 1.35
C PHE A 675 -4.02 3.00 0.56
N TRP A 676 -4.05 3.11 -0.76
CA TRP A 676 -2.91 2.82 -1.62
C TRP A 676 -1.90 3.98 -1.55
N SER A 677 -2.36 5.21 -1.73
CA SER A 677 -1.48 6.38 -1.68
C SER A 677 -2.12 7.53 -0.94
N VAL A 678 -1.27 8.36 -0.33
CA VAL A 678 -1.68 9.62 0.26
C VAL A 678 -0.70 10.72 -0.11
N TYR A 679 -1.20 11.82 -0.66
CA TYR A 679 -0.38 12.97 -1.04
C TYR A 679 -0.93 14.26 -0.42
N TRP A 680 -0.01 15.10 0.06
CA TRP A 680 -0.29 16.52 0.29
C TRP A 680 -0.35 17.25 -1.05
N TYR A 681 -1.34 18.13 -1.22
CA TYR A 681 -1.41 19.07 -2.35
C TYR A 681 -2.32 20.26 -1.99
N ASP A 682 -1.90 21.48 -2.33
CA ASP A 682 -2.68 22.73 -2.17
C ASP A 682 -3.35 22.90 -0.79
N GLY A 683 -2.64 22.49 0.26
CA GLY A 683 -3.10 22.64 1.64
C GLY A 683 -4.08 21.59 2.17
N LEU A 684 -4.33 20.53 1.39
CA LEU A 684 -5.16 19.38 1.73
C LEU A 684 -4.36 18.07 1.59
N ILE A 685 -4.92 16.99 2.10
CA ILE A 685 -4.37 15.63 2.02
C ILE A 685 -5.37 14.79 1.22
N TYR A 686 -4.92 14.17 0.13
CA TYR A 686 -5.74 13.33 -0.74
C TYR A 686 -5.31 11.88 -0.57
N GLY A 687 -6.25 10.95 -0.37
CA GLY A 687 -5.99 9.53 -0.16
C GLY A 687 -6.79 8.62 -1.09
N THR A 688 -6.11 7.77 -1.88
CA THR A 688 -6.78 6.77 -2.74
C THR A 688 -7.04 5.49 -1.94
N GLU A 689 -8.30 5.23 -1.61
CA GLU A 689 -8.73 4.01 -0.90
C GLU A 689 -9.03 2.91 -1.94
N ILE A 690 -8.36 1.76 -1.78
CA ILE A 690 -8.35 0.62 -2.72
C ILE A 690 -9.77 0.15 -3.07
N ALA A 691 -10.62 0.00 -2.05
CA ALA A 691 -11.97 -0.53 -2.16
C ALA A 691 -13.02 0.59 -2.23
N ARG A 692 -12.88 1.63 -1.40
CA ARG A 692 -13.92 2.61 -1.11
C ARG A 692 -13.96 3.77 -2.13
N GLY A 693 -12.81 4.35 -2.49
CA GLY A 693 -12.76 5.50 -3.42
C GLY A 693 -11.62 6.50 -3.19
N LEU A 694 -11.96 7.78 -3.08
CA LEU A 694 -11.02 8.89 -2.87
C LEU A 694 -11.47 9.70 -1.65
N ASP A 695 -10.58 9.90 -0.69
CA ASP A 695 -10.80 10.78 0.46
C ASP A 695 -10.01 12.08 0.32
N VAL A 696 -10.55 13.14 0.92
CA VAL A 696 -9.87 14.43 1.12
C VAL A 696 -9.93 14.78 2.59
N LEU A 697 -8.79 15.16 3.18
CA LEU A 697 -8.61 15.47 4.58
C LEU A 697 -7.88 16.82 4.76
N ALA A 698 -8.04 17.41 5.94
CA ALA A 698 -7.35 18.63 6.33
C ALA A 698 -6.73 18.50 7.74
N LEU A 699 -5.51 19.02 7.91
CA LEU A 699 -4.88 19.16 9.22
C LEU A 699 -5.68 20.11 10.12
N THR A 700 -5.74 19.81 11.42
CA THR A 700 -6.31 20.70 12.45
C THR A 700 -5.21 21.16 13.42
N PRO A 701 -5.25 22.41 13.93
CA PRO A 701 -4.26 22.88 14.90
C PRO A 701 -4.25 22.02 16.17
N SER A 702 -3.05 21.71 16.66
CA SER A 702 -2.80 20.85 17.82
C SER A 702 -1.53 21.25 18.58
N GLU A 703 -1.20 20.53 19.65
CA GLU A 703 0.10 20.69 20.33
C GLU A 703 1.31 20.37 19.42
N HIS A 704 1.11 19.54 18.39
CA HIS A 704 2.16 19.15 17.44
C HIS A 704 2.25 20.06 16.20
N LEU A 705 1.19 20.78 15.84
CA LEU A 705 1.12 21.66 14.66
C LEU A 705 0.29 22.90 14.95
N THR A 706 0.88 24.10 14.91
CA THR A 706 0.11 25.34 15.09
C THR A 706 -0.64 25.75 13.82
N GLU A 707 -1.61 26.66 13.98
CA GLU A 707 -2.30 27.30 12.86
C GLU A 707 -1.32 27.99 11.89
N ASN A 708 -0.24 28.62 12.40
CA ASN A 708 0.79 29.20 11.54
C ASN A 708 1.62 28.14 10.82
N GLU A 709 1.94 26.99 11.45
CA GLU A 709 2.64 25.89 10.78
C GLU A 709 1.81 25.32 9.63
N ILE A 710 0.51 25.06 9.86
CA ILE A 710 -0.42 24.56 8.85
C ILE A 710 -0.59 25.59 7.72
N ALA A 711 -0.85 26.86 8.06
CA ALA A 711 -1.01 27.93 7.08
C ALA A 711 0.28 28.20 6.28
N ALA A 712 1.47 28.03 6.87
CA ALA A 712 2.73 28.13 6.15
C ALA A 712 2.95 26.97 5.17
N ALA A 713 2.51 25.74 5.49
CA ALA A 713 2.52 24.64 4.53
C ALA A 713 1.62 24.90 3.32
N ARG A 714 0.49 25.60 3.50
CA ARG A 714 -0.37 26.09 2.40
C ARG A 714 0.26 27.21 1.56
N MET A 715 1.39 27.76 1.99
CA MET A 715 2.14 28.79 1.26
C MET A 715 3.40 28.22 0.57
N ALA A 716 3.59 26.90 0.58
CA ALA A 716 4.69 26.27 -0.13
C ALA A 716 4.48 26.35 -1.66
N ASP A 717 5.53 26.72 -2.39
CA ASP A 717 5.57 26.61 -3.85
C ASP A 717 5.96 25.18 -4.22
N GLU A 718 4.95 24.39 -4.59
CA GLU A 718 5.07 22.99 -5.05
C GLU A 718 5.24 22.89 -6.58
N GLY A 719 5.49 24.01 -7.28
CA GLY A 719 5.71 24.04 -8.74
C GLY A 719 4.46 23.83 -9.60
N GLY A 720 3.30 23.54 -9.00
CA GLY A 720 2.01 23.39 -9.69
C GLY A 720 1.83 22.06 -10.44
N THR A 721 2.72 21.09 -10.24
CA THR A 721 2.57 19.70 -10.72
C THR A 721 3.26 18.77 -9.74
N VAL A 722 2.54 17.78 -9.21
CA VAL A 722 3.05 16.78 -8.27
C VAL A 722 2.77 15.41 -8.85
N ASN A 723 3.83 14.63 -9.04
CA ASN A 723 3.76 13.27 -9.55
C ASN A 723 4.24 12.28 -8.48
N PRO A 724 3.70 11.05 -8.46
CA PRO A 724 4.30 9.92 -7.76
C PRO A 724 5.79 9.79 -8.06
N GLN A 725 6.56 9.39 -7.04
CA GLN A 725 8.02 9.19 -7.11
C GLN A 725 8.84 10.41 -7.64
N GLN A 726 8.29 11.63 -7.71
CA GLN A 726 9.00 12.83 -8.18
C GLN A 726 8.97 13.97 -7.15
N GLN A 727 10.11 14.30 -6.55
CA GLN A 727 10.20 15.24 -5.43
C GLN A 727 11.11 16.44 -5.73
N PHE A 728 10.56 17.65 -5.60
CA PHE A 728 11.28 18.91 -5.74
C PHE A 728 11.37 19.63 -4.39
N PRO A 729 12.47 20.37 -4.10
CA PRO A 729 12.56 21.17 -2.88
C PRO A 729 11.62 22.37 -2.96
N VAL A 730 10.58 22.38 -2.11
CA VAL A 730 9.62 23.48 -2.02
C VAL A 730 10.28 24.73 -1.40
N LYS A 731 9.63 25.88 -1.60
CA LYS A 731 10.04 27.17 -1.01
C LYS A 731 8.84 27.90 -0.46
N TRP A 732 9.07 28.74 0.55
CA TRP A 732 8.03 29.56 1.16
C TRP A 732 8.24 31.04 0.83
N PRO A 733 7.17 31.82 0.61
CA PRO A 733 7.26 33.25 0.38
C PRO A 733 7.75 33.96 1.64
N ALA A 734 8.40 35.11 1.46
CA ALA A 734 8.72 36.02 2.56
C ALA A 734 7.42 36.65 3.12
N HIS A 735 6.78 35.94 4.04
CA HIS A 735 5.43 36.21 4.52
C HIS A 735 5.35 36.14 6.06
N PRO A 736 4.58 37.01 6.75
CA PRO A 736 4.52 37.01 8.21
C PRO A 736 3.99 35.71 8.84
N VAL A 737 3.13 34.94 8.13
CA VAL A 737 2.71 33.59 8.58
C VAL A 737 3.90 32.63 8.66
N VAL A 738 4.78 32.62 7.66
CA VAL A 738 5.98 31.76 7.61
C VAL A 738 6.94 32.14 8.76
N ALA A 739 7.09 33.44 9.03
CA ALA A 739 7.88 33.90 10.17
C ALA A 739 7.26 33.49 11.52
N LYS A 740 5.91 33.53 11.66
CA LYS A 740 5.21 33.02 12.85
C LYS A 740 5.36 31.50 13.03
N ALA A 741 5.33 30.71 11.96
CA ALA A 741 5.57 29.26 12.04
C ALA A 741 6.93 28.92 12.66
N TYR A 742 7.99 29.64 12.28
CA TYR A 742 9.30 29.51 12.93
C TYR A 742 9.28 29.96 14.41
N LEU A 743 8.61 31.07 14.75
CA LEU A 743 8.48 31.52 16.15
C LEU A 743 7.74 30.50 17.02
N ASP A 744 6.71 29.84 16.50
CA ASP A 744 5.94 28.81 17.20
C ASP A 744 6.81 27.55 17.47
N GLN A 745 7.60 27.10 16.48
CA GLN A 745 8.54 26.00 16.66
C GLN A 745 9.67 26.33 17.66
N LEU A 746 10.19 27.56 17.62
CA LEU A 746 11.20 28.05 18.57
C LEU A 746 10.60 28.27 19.97
N ALA A 747 9.29 28.56 20.08
CA ALA A 747 8.59 28.59 21.36
C ALA A 747 8.42 27.18 21.95
N ARG A 748 8.06 26.19 21.13
CA ARG A 748 7.88 24.78 21.55
C ARG A 748 9.16 24.14 22.12
N THR A 749 10.33 24.69 21.77
CA THR A 749 11.66 24.24 22.23
C THR A 749 12.34 25.22 23.21
N ASP A 750 11.63 26.28 23.61
CA ASP A 750 12.13 27.48 24.34
C ASP A 750 13.48 28.04 23.83
N ALA A 751 13.74 27.87 22.53
CA ALA A 751 14.99 28.25 21.89
C ALA A 751 15.12 29.76 21.61
N MET A 752 14.06 30.54 21.83
CA MET A 752 14.08 32.01 21.74
C MET A 752 13.37 32.64 22.95
N PRO A 753 13.98 33.65 23.62
CA PRO A 753 13.35 34.34 24.75
C PRO A 753 11.96 34.90 24.43
N LEU A 754 11.03 34.76 25.38
CA LEU A 754 9.65 35.21 25.23
C LEU A 754 9.55 36.70 24.83
N GLU A 755 10.37 37.57 25.43
CA GLU A 755 10.40 39.00 25.11
C GLU A 755 10.73 39.25 23.63
N MET A 756 11.71 38.53 23.08
CA MET A 756 12.11 38.64 21.67
C MET A 756 11.02 38.09 20.75
N ARG A 757 10.42 36.95 21.08
CA ARG A 757 9.27 36.39 20.33
C ARG A 757 8.11 37.40 20.29
N THR A 758 7.74 37.99 21.44
CA THR A 758 6.69 39.00 21.54
C THR A 758 7.00 40.25 20.70
N GLN A 759 8.24 40.75 20.72
CA GLN A 759 8.65 41.89 19.90
C GLN A 759 8.54 41.59 18.41
N ILE A 760 8.97 40.41 17.96
CA ILE A 760 8.88 40.02 16.54
C ILE A 760 7.42 39.88 16.12
N THR A 761 6.58 39.18 16.88
CA THR A 761 5.15 39.03 16.59
C THR A 761 4.45 40.40 16.46
N ALA A 762 4.71 41.35 17.37
CA ALA A 762 4.13 42.70 17.32
C ALA A 762 4.62 43.59 16.15
N VAL A 763 5.66 43.18 15.42
CA VAL A 763 6.03 43.78 14.13
C VAL A 763 5.41 43.00 12.97
N LEU A 764 5.37 41.65 13.04
CA LEU A 764 4.73 40.78 12.04
C LEU A 764 3.22 41.06 11.91
N ASP A 765 2.51 41.31 13.01
CA ASP A 765 1.08 41.66 13.00
C ASP A 765 0.80 42.97 12.26
N ARG A 766 1.73 43.93 12.33
CA ARG A 766 1.67 45.19 11.58
C ARG A 766 2.12 45.02 10.13
N ALA A 767 3.00 44.06 9.87
CA ALA A 767 3.45 43.72 8.52
C ALA A 767 2.38 42.98 7.70
N MET A 768 1.57 42.11 8.33
CA MET A 768 0.58 41.24 7.66
C MET A 768 -0.31 42.00 6.65
N PRO A 769 -1.15 42.99 7.04
CA PRO A 769 -2.03 43.67 6.09
C PRO A 769 -1.29 44.49 5.02
N LEU A 770 -0.03 44.87 5.28
CA LEU A 770 0.82 45.56 4.30
C LEU A 770 1.35 44.58 3.25
N VAL A 771 1.79 43.39 3.68
CA VAL A 771 2.28 42.32 2.81
C VAL A 771 1.14 41.81 1.92
N ASP A 772 -0.01 41.51 2.51
CA ASP A 772 -1.21 41.04 1.81
C ASP A 772 -1.73 42.08 0.81
N GLY A 773 -1.81 43.35 1.24
CA GLY A 773 -2.26 44.47 0.41
C GLY A 773 -1.23 44.98 -0.60
N GLY A 774 -0.03 44.40 -0.67
CA GLY A 774 1.06 44.86 -1.56
C GLY A 774 1.60 46.26 -1.26
N ALA A 775 1.36 46.77 -0.05
CA ALA A 775 1.77 48.09 0.39
C ALA A 775 3.24 48.13 0.87
N ARG A 776 3.77 49.33 1.06
CA ARG A 776 5.12 49.58 1.60
C ARG A 776 5.04 50.42 2.87
N ASP A 777 5.91 50.13 3.83
CA ASP A 777 6.12 50.92 5.03
C ASP A 777 7.60 50.84 5.43
N ALA A 778 8.33 51.94 5.20
CA ALA A 778 9.77 52.02 5.45
C ALA A 778 10.15 52.02 6.95
N ALA A 779 9.19 52.16 7.88
CA ALA A 779 9.40 52.04 9.31
C ALA A 779 9.22 50.59 9.78
N VAL A 780 8.15 49.89 9.36
CA VAL A 780 7.97 48.45 9.59
C VAL A 780 9.11 47.66 8.94
N ALA A 781 9.47 48.00 7.69
CA ALA A 781 10.63 47.45 6.98
C ALA A 781 11.97 47.72 7.70
N ARG A 782 12.06 48.73 8.58
CA ARG A 782 13.25 48.97 9.39
C ARG A 782 13.23 48.10 10.64
N SER A 783 12.13 48.12 11.40
CA SER A 783 11.96 47.26 12.59
C SER A 783 12.19 45.78 12.30
N LEU A 784 11.74 45.28 11.14
CA LEU A 784 11.98 43.90 10.71
C LEU A 784 13.47 43.60 10.46
N ARG A 785 14.23 44.53 9.86
CA ARG A 785 15.69 44.40 9.69
C ARG A 785 16.44 44.48 11.02
N ASP A 786 16.05 45.42 11.87
CA ASP A 786 16.66 45.60 13.18
C ASP A 786 16.46 44.36 14.07
N LEU A 787 15.29 43.70 13.96
CA LEU A 787 15.01 42.42 14.63
C LEU A 787 15.74 41.24 13.95
N ALA A 788 15.74 41.14 12.62
CA ALA A 788 16.48 40.10 11.91
C ALA A 788 17.99 40.13 12.21
N ALA A 789 18.57 41.33 12.37
CA ALA A 789 19.95 41.51 12.80
C ALA A 789 20.21 40.90 14.20
N GLN A 790 19.24 41.01 15.12
CA GLN A 790 19.31 40.46 16.48
C GLN A 790 19.12 38.93 16.54
N VAL A 791 18.48 38.30 15.54
CA VAL A 791 18.38 36.83 15.49
C VAL A 791 19.77 36.23 15.31
N ALA A 792 20.28 35.60 16.38
CA ALA A 792 21.54 34.87 16.35
C ALA A 792 21.34 33.49 15.72
N VAL A 793 22.31 33.04 14.91
CA VAL A 793 22.37 31.69 14.34
C VAL A 793 23.70 31.08 14.79
N THR A 794 23.63 29.98 15.53
CA THR A 794 24.80 29.36 16.18
C THR A 794 24.68 27.83 16.11
N GLY A 795 25.70 27.16 15.58
CA GLY A 795 25.67 25.73 15.31
C GLY A 795 25.04 25.39 13.95
N THR A 796 24.75 24.09 13.75
CA THR A 796 24.22 23.52 12.48
C THR A 796 23.02 22.59 12.71
N ASP A 797 22.48 22.58 13.93
CA ASP A 797 21.33 21.76 14.32
C ASP A 797 19.99 22.34 13.80
N GLN A 798 18.88 21.69 14.14
CA GLN A 798 17.55 22.15 13.71
C GLN A 798 17.16 23.51 14.31
N THR A 799 17.68 23.85 15.50
CA THR A 799 17.47 25.16 16.10
C THR A 799 18.17 26.25 15.29
N ALA A 800 19.41 26.02 14.89
CA ALA A 800 20.15 26.89 13.99
C ALA A 800 19.45 27.03 12.63
N ARG A 801 18.95 25.95 12.03
CA ARG A 801 18.15 26.00 10.78
C ARG A 801 16.89 26.87 10.96
N ARG A 802 16.12 26.70 12.04
CA ARG A 802 14.93 27.50 12.35
C ARG A 802 15.25 28.98 12.58
N MET A 803 16.33 29.29 13.30
CA MET A 803 16.81 30.67 13.48
C MET A 803 17.23 31.32 12.15
N ALA A 804 17.90 30.56 11.27
CA ALA A 804 18.28 31.03 9.95
C ALA A 804 17.05 31.31 9.06
N GLY A 805 16.11 30.38 9.00
CA GLY A 805 14.87 30.53 8.23
C GLY A 805 14.00 31.70 8.72
N LEU A 806 13.88 31.89 10.04
CA LEU A 806 13.24 33.07 10.62
C LEU A 806 13.94 34.37 10.20
N LYS A 807 15.27 34.42 10.31
CA LYS A 807 16.09 35.59 9.97
C LYS A 807 15.98 35.97 8.49
N GLU A 808 16.02 34.98 7.62
CA GLU A 808 15.83 35.15 6.17
C GLU A 808 14.41 35.66 5.88
N THR A 809 13.38 35.03 6.45
CA THR A 809 11.97 35.42 6.25
C THR A 809 11.73 36.87 6.71
N LEU A 810 12.22 37.26 7.89
CA LEU A 810 12.13 38.65 8.39
C LEU A 810 12.84 39.64 7.46
N THR A 811 14.01 39.26 6.92
CA THR A 811 14.76 40.09 5.97
C THR A 811 14.04 40.23 4.63
N GLY A 812 13.41 39.16 4.13
CA GLY A 812 12.61 39.17 2.91
C GLY A 812 11.34 40.01 3.04
N ILE A 813 10.62 39.91 4.16
CA ILE A 813 9.44 40.77 4.43
C ILE A 813 9.88 42.24 4.48
N ALA A 814 11.01 42.53 5.14
CA ALA A 814 11.57 43.87 5.18
C ALA A 814 11.95 44.42 3.78
N ALA A 815 12.47 43.57 2.90
CA ALA A 815 12.79 43.94 1.52
C ALA A 815 11.53 44.18 0.67
N ARG A 816 10.44 43.42 0.91
CA ARG A 816 9.14 43.60 0.25
C ARG A 816 8.42 44.89 0.67
N LEU A 817 8.59 45.31 1.93
CA LEU A 817 7.96 46.50 2.50
C LEU A 817 8.77 47.81 2.34
N GLY A 818 10.00 47.76 1.81
CA GLY A 818 10.88 48.92 1.60
C GLY A 818 10.67 49.63 0.26
#